data_AF-A0A2E4I778-F1
#
_entry.id   AF-A0A2E4I778-F1
#
_cell.length_a   1.000
_cell.length_b   1.000
_cell.length_c   1.000
_cell.angle_alpha   90.00
_cell.angle_beta   90.00
_cell.angle_gamma   90.00
#
_symmetry.space_group_name_H-M   'P 1'
#
loop_
_entity.id
_entity.type
_entity.pdbx_description
1 polymer ?
#
loop_
_entity_poly.entity_id
_entity_poly.type
_entity_poly.pdbx_seq_one_letter_code
_entity_poly.pdbx_strand_id
1 'polypeptide(L)'
;MARIHQRSFGGGVIAPEMLGRIDLNHYQTGLSECLNFYPLPHGPVVNRPGFQYIKEVKDGGSASTRVIPFIFNTEQAYCLEFGNLYLRIHTEGSTVLEANTTISGATQANPCVVTDTGHGYLDGDEVFISSIVGMTELNGRYCKVANKTTNTFEITDLHGNNINSTAYTAYGSAGTAGRVYTVVTPYATADLFQINYTQSADVMTLVHPSHAPRELKRLGATNWTVTTITFAPSVSIPGSVSVAALPTSGALSYKYVVTALSDILEESLASAEVTATNDLATSPNKNTVSWAAVTGASRYNIYKDDNGVHGYIGQTPDTSFVDDNIEADVLISPPENQTPFNSTDNYPSTASYHDQRRVFSATNNNPQSTWMTRPGTEANLSKSIPSQDDDSILFTLSARQYNQVRHIVPLDELLIFTSATEWKLTTENSDALTPTTIALRPQSYVGSGTREPIVSGDAVLFIADLGGHVYDMNYSFETDQYKPRDISIIAPHLFDSYTISDWAYSSVPVSLIWAVRSDGKLVGLTYLSGQKPDVLGWHLHETDGEFESVAVIPESSGEKMLYAVIKRRINGVDRRYIERLHSRIFSNVKDAFHVDSGLSYDDPKTITGATQANPVVITSASHGFSDGDMVQITDMAGIGTETGMTELNGNRYTVQNKATNTFELKGANGSAIITVTDAANIAVGTKITLTLSDGSTVVMTATAADPPASPNEFSLGDGTNNGVADNIAVGTGGVLGLNNIANLSAPNPAANVITVTETPRLSTASILAIASDDPIRIAVTNETGIDGAAYTAYVSGGKARKEITVVNGLHHLIGESVAIYADGSVAPKQTVAADGSITLTQGAGRIHIGLSYTSDIQTLPIVQAKGDGLGQGQFKSVSKIHLRVDTTRGPSQVGPDYDHLVAYAQRTSEAYGEPTALVSNEIEISLDASWTRGGQIVVRQTDPSPLTVLSLTTEVEFGAA
;
A
#
# COMPACT_ATOMS: atom_id res chain seq x y z
N MET A 1 -2.86 -47.61 4.39
CA MET A 1 -2.81 -46.14 4.38
C MET A 1 -4.03 -45.56 5.06
N ALA A 2 -3.81 -44.57 5.93
CA ALA A 2 -4.84 -43.69 6.45
C ALA A 2 -4.84 -42.38 5.66
N ARG A 3 -6.00 -41.71 5.58
CA ARG A 3 -6.10 -40.34 5.06
C ARG A 3 -6.27 -39.39 6.23
N ILE A 4 -5.33 -38.47 6.39
CA ILE A 4 -5.39 -37.44 7.43
C ILE A 4 -5.70 -36.11 6.76
N HIS A 5 -6.72 -35.43 7.27
CA HIS A 5 -7.27 -34.24 6.65
C HIS A 5 -7.14 -33.04 7.59
N GLN A 6 -6.39 -32.03 7.15
CA GLN A 6 -6.28 -30.72 7.79
C GLN A 6 -7.30 -29.77 7.15
N ARG A 7 -8.33 -29.42 7.92
CA ARG A 7 -9.53 -28.70 7.47
C ARG A 7 -9.38 -27.18 7.45
N SER A 8 -8.39 -26.67 8.17
CA SER A 8 -8.20 -25.24 8.42
C SER A 8 -6.75 -24.97 8.86
N PHE A 9 -6.32 -23.74 8.64
CA PHE A 9 -5.04 -23.17 9.02
C PHE A 9 -5.20 -21.99 10.01
N GLY A 10 -6.43 -21.76 10.50
CA GLY A 10 -6.78 -20.61 11.34
C GLY A 10 -6.05 -20.51 12.68
N GLY A 11 -5.39 -21.58 13.13
CA GLY A 11 -4.57 -21.56 14.35
C GLY A 11 -3.20 -20.91 14.16
N GLY A 12 -2.78 -20.64 12.90
CA GLY A 12 -1.48 -20.05 12.61
C GLY A 12 -0.30 -20.88 13.13
N VAL A 13 0.82 -20.21 13.36
CA VAL A 13 2.05 -20.82 13.90
C VAL A 13 1.87 -21.22 15.36
N ILE A 14 2.32 -22.44 15.70
CA ILE A 14 2.38 -22.95 17.06
C ILE A 14 3.82 -23.20 17.47
N ALA A 15 4.16 -22.83 18.70
CA ALA A 15 5.52 -23.02 19.21
C ALA A 15 5.96 -24.49 19.27
N PRO A 16 7.26 -24.78 19.01
CA PRO A 16 7.82 -26.13 19.11
C PRO A 16 7.57 -26.83 20.46
N GLU A 17 7.53 -26.08 21.55
CA GLU A 17 7.29 -26.60 22.90
C GLU A 17 5.84 -27.09 23.11
N MET A 18 4.90 -26.58 22.30
CA MET A 18 3.50 -26.98 22.34
C MET A 18 3.18 -28.15 21.41
N LEU A 19 4.16 -28.72 20.71
CA LEU A 19 3.92 -29.84 19.78
C LEU A 19 3.37 -31.10 20.49
N GLY A 20 3.54 -31.21 21.81
CA GLY A 20 2.93 -32.27 22.61
C GLY A 20 1.45 -32.05 22.96
N ARG A 21 0.93 -30.83 22.80
CA ARG A 21 -0.43 -30.41 23.22
C ARG A 21 -1.48 -30.66 22.16
N ILE A 22 -1.56 -31.91 21.73
CA ILE A 22 -2.49 -32.41 20.70
C ILE A 22 -3.97 -32.33 21.13
N ASP A 23 -4.22 -32.09 22.43
CA ASP A 23 -5.53 -31.85 23.02
C ASP A 23 -6.10 -30.46 22.70
N LEU A 24 -5.24 -29.48 22.36
CA LEU A 24 -5.67 -28.12 22.05
C LEU A 24 -6.32 -28.06 20.67
N ASN A 25 -7.48 -27.40 20.58
CA ASN A 25 -8.13 -27.14 19.29
C ASN A 25 -7.22 -26.37 18.31
N HIS A 26 -6.37 -25.46 18.82
CA HIS A 26 -5.39 -24.75 18.02
C HIS A 26 -4.44 -25.71 17.29
N TYR A 27 -4.04 -26.83 17.91
CA TYR A 27 -3.15 -27.82 17.28
C TYR A 27 -3.77 -28.42 16.01
N GLN A 28 -5.09 -28.61 15.98
CA GLN A 28 -5.77 -29.22 14.83
C GLN A 28 -5.85 -28.29 13.61
N THR A 29 -5.73 -26.99 13.83
CA THR A 29 -5.81 -25.95 12.80
C THR A 29 -4.53 -25.15 12.66
N GLY A 30 -3.45 -25.58 13.33
CA GLY A 30 -2.18 -24.88 13.39
C GLY A 30 -1.16 -25.38 12.37
N LEU A 31 -0.05 -24.68 12.32
CA LEU A 31 1.12 -24.92 11.49
C LEU A 31 2.37 -24.86 12.38
N SER A 32 3.41 -25.62 12.04
CA SER A 32 4.73 -25.40 12.64
C SER A 32 5.42 -24.18 12.03
N GLU A 33 5.11 -23.86 10.78
CA GLU A 33 5.63 -22.69 10.07
C GLU A 33 4.57 -22.08 9.15
N CYS A 34 4.50 -20.75 9.11
CA CYS A 34 3.63 -19.97 8.24
C CYS A 34 4.39 -18.70 7.84
N LEU A 35 5.28 -18.83 6.86
CA LEU A 35 6.20 -17.81 6.39
C LEU A 35 5.68 -17.18 5.09
N ASN A 36 5.52 -15.85 5.06
CA ASN A 36 4.94 -15.09 3.93
C ASN A 36 3.56 -15.61 3.49
N PHE A 37 2.86 -16.24 4.43
CA PHE A 37 1.48 -16.67 4.33
C PHE A 37 0.68 -16.03 5.47
N TYR A 38 -0.62 -15.89 5.28
CA TYR A 38 -1.52 -15.56 6.38
C TYR A 38 -2.81 -16.39 6.30
N PRO A 39 -3.30 -16.92 7.45
CA PRO A 39 -4.56 -17.63 7.49
C PRO A 39 -5.73 -16.65 7.38
N LEU A 40 -6.76 -17.03 6.62
CA LEU A 40 -8.02 -16.31 6.58
C LEU A 40 -8.92 -16.75 7.75
N PRO A 41 -9.77 -15.85 8.26
CA PRO A 41 -10.74 -16.13 9.32
C PRO A 41 -11.56 -17.43 9.18
N HIS A 42 -11.92 -17.77 7.95
CA HIS A 42 -12.77 -18.92 7.63
C HIS A 42 -11.99 -20.21 7.36
N GLY A 43 -10.66 -20.20 7.52
CA GLY A 43 -9.82 -21.40 7.55
C GLY A 43 -8.74 -21.54 6.48
N PRO A 44 -8.88 -21.06 5.22
CA PRO A 44 -7.83 -21.15 4.22
C PRO A 44 -6.55 -20.40 4.61
N VAL A 45 -5.45 -20.68 3.92
CA VAL A 45 -4.20 -19.92 4.02
C VAL A 45 -3.81 -19.39 2.64
N VAL A 46 -3.41 -18.12 2.57
CA VAL A 46 -3.03 -17.44 1.32
C VAL A 46 -1.63 -16.87 1.44
N ASN A 47 -0.85 -16.96 0.36
CA ASN A 47 0.43 -16.27 0.33
C ASN A 47 0.19 -14.76 0.33
N ARG A 48 1.08 -14.02 0.99
CA ARG A 48 0.98 -12.56 1.00
C ARG A 48 1.14 -12.01 -0.41
N PRO A 49 0.50 -10.89 -0.74
CA PRO A 49 0.87 -10.12 -1.92
C PRO A 49 2.28 -9.51 -1.76
N GLY A 50 2.80 -8.98 -2.86
CA GLY A 50 4.10 -8.31 -2.89
C GLY A 50 4.06 -6.88 -2.36
N PHE A 51 5.22 -6.36 -1.97
CA PHE A 51 5.40 -4.95 -1.64
C PHE A 51 5.71 -4.11 -2.89
N GLN A 52 4.83 -3.16 -3.21
CA GLN A 52 5.00 -2.19 -4.28
C GLN A 52 5.96 -1.08 -3.83
N TYR A 53 6.97 -0.78 -4.63
CA TYR A 53 7.86 0.36 -4.41
C TYR A 53 7.10 1.69 -4.63
N ILE A 54 7.19 2.60 -3.66
CA ILE A 54 6.63 3.95 -3.75
C ILE A 54 7.73 4.95 -4.03
N LYS A 55 8.71 5.02 -3.11
CA LYS A 55 9.79 6.00 -3.17
C LYS A 55 10.92 5.66 -2.19
N GLU A 56 12.15 6.01 -2.56
CA GLU A 56 13.28 6.09 -1.63
C GLU A 56 13.16 7.24 -0.64
N VAL A 57 13.44 6.93 0.62
CA VAL A 57 13.52 7.91 1.70
C VAL A 57 14.55 8.99 1.35
N LYS A 58 14.28 10.22 1.76
CA LYS A 58 15.17 11.36 1.46
C LYS A 58 16.60 11.08 1.92
N ASP A 59 17.57 11.64 1.18
CA ASP A 59 19.01 11.59 1.50
C ASP A 59 19.59 10.17 1.56
N GLY A 60 19.11 9.29 0.67
CA GLY A 60 19.74 7.99 0.43
C GLY A 60 19.40 6.93 1.46
N GLY A 61 18.50 7.23 2.40
CA GLY A 61 18.07 6.33 3.45
C GLY A 61 19.11 6.07 4.54
N SER A 62 20.08 6.96 4.80
CA SER A 62 21.06 6.76 5.89
C SER A 62 20.45 6.91 7.29
N ALA A 63 19.44 7.75 7.42
CA ALA A 63 18.68 7.97 8.64
C ALA A 63 17.46 7.03 8.71
N SER A 64 17.15 6.53 9.90
CA SER A 64 15.87 5.85 10.15
C SER A 64 14.69 6.81 9.94
N THR A 65 13.56 6.25 9.52
CA THR A 65 12.34 6.97 9.16
C THR A 65 11.15 6.25 9.76
N ARG A 66 10.10 7.00 10.11
CA ARG A 66 8.85 6.45 10.65
C ARG A 66 7.68 6.86 9.77
N VAL A 67 6.77 5.91 9.53
CA VAL A 67 5.49 6.19 8.88
C VAL A 67 4.38 6.31 9.93
N ILE A 68 3.50 7.30 9.79
CA ILE A 68 2.37 7.56 10.68
C ILE A 68 1.10 7.72 9.83
N PRO A 69 -0.02 7.06 10.17
CA PRO A 69 -1.27 7.26 9.43
C PRO A 69 -1.92 8.60 9.78
N PHE A 70 -2.46 9.29 8.78
CA PHE A 70 -3.38 10.42 8.94
C PHE A 70 -4.67 10.09 8.20
N ILE A 71 -5.78 9.98 8.92
CA ILE A 71 -7.05 9.49 8.36
C ILE A 71 -8.15 10.50 8.67
N PHE A 72 -8.50 11.36 7.70
CA PHE A 72 -9.66 12.24 7.84
C PHE A 72 -10.95 11.45 7.61
N ASN A 73 -10.98 10.67 6.52
CA ASN A 73 -12.03 9.71 6.18
C ASN A 73 -11.47 8.63 5.23
N THR A 74 -12.32 7.80 4.63
CA THR A 74 -11.91 6.73 3.71
C THR A 74 -11.39 7.20 2.36
N GLU A 75 -11.68 8.44 1.97
CA GLU A 75 -11.26 9.02 0.69
C GLU A 75 -10.03 9.93 0.82
N GLN A 76 -9.79 10.44 2.03
CA GLN A 76 -8.72 11.37 2.36
C GLN A 76 -7.91 10.79 3.51
N ALA A 77 -7.03 9.86 3.17
CA ALA A 77 -6.07 9.29 4.09
C ALA A 77 -4.66 9.32 3.48
N TYR A 78 -3.68 9.50 4.35
CA TYR A 78 -2.29 9.73 3.98
C TYR A 78 -1.35 8.96 4.91
N CYS A 79 -0.33 8.36 4.33
CA CYS A 79 0.81 7.83 5.05
C CYS A 79 1.85 8.95 5.15
N LEU A 80 2.10 9.41 6.37
CA LEU A 80 3.05 10.48 6.70
C LEU A 80 4.43 9.89 6.92
N GLU A 81 5.38 10.17 6.04
CA GLU A 81 6.78 9.79 6.17
C GLU A 81 7.54 10.87 6.97
N PHE A 82 7.73 10.64 8.26
CA PHE A 82 8.59 11.46 9.10
C PHE A 82 10.04 10.97 8.97
N GLY A 83 10.89 11.79 8.37
CA GLY A 83 12.33 11.57 8.33
C GLY A 83 13.09 12.67 9.07
N ASN A 84 14.40 12.71 8.93
CA ASN A 84 15.25 13.67 9.64
C ASN A 84 14.92 15.13 9.24
N LEU A 85 14.21 15.86 10.10
CA LEU A 85 13.80 17.27 9.93
C LEU A 85 12.84 17.52 8.75
N TYR A 86 12.16 16.48 8.27
CA TYR A 86 11.14 16.63 7.22
C TYR A 86 9.97 15.68 7.40
N LEU A 87 8.89 16.00 6.68
CA LEU A 87 7.70 15.18 6.51
C LEU A 87 7.37 15.12 5.01
N ARG A 88 7.17 13.92 4.47
CA ARG A 88 6.60 13.65 3.13
C ARG A 88 5.28 12.92 3.26
N ILE A 89 4.49 12.97 2.19
CA ILE A 89 3.11 12.49 2.21
C ILE A 89 2.92 11.50 1.07
N HIS A 90 2.36 10.33 1.38
CA HIS A 90 2.06 9.26 0.43
C HIS A 90 0.59 8.86 0.52
N THR A 91 -0.02 8.52 -0.61
CA THR A 91 -1.39 8.02 -0.69
C THR A 91 -1.61 7.31 -2.02
N GLU A 92 -2.57 6.40 -2.10
CA GLU A 92 -2.93 5.67 -3.33
C GLU A 92 -1.72 5.02 -4.05
N GLY A 93 -0.77 4.48 -3.28
CA GLY A 93 0.43 3.86 -3.82
C GLY A 93 1.37 4.85 -4.54
N SER A 94 1.35 6.13 -4.19
CA SER A 94 2.21 7.18 -4.78
C SER A 94 2.60 8.26 -3.76
N THR A 95 3.68 9.00 -4.05
CA THR A 95 4.07 10.18 -3.27
C THR A 95 3.31 11.41 -3.77
N VAL A 96 2.81 12.24 -2.85
CA VAL A 96 2.14 13.50 -3.18
C VAL A 96 3.14 14.48 -3.79
N LEU A 97 2.79 15.00 -4.97
CA LEU A 97 3.58 15.98 -5.71
C LEU A 97 2.90 17.36 -5.69
N GLU A 98 3.69 18.40 -5.80
CA GLU A 98 3.23 19.74 -6.17
C GLU A 98 2.70 19.74 -7.61
N ALA A 99 2.08 20.86 -8.02
CA ALA A 99 1.53 21.00 -9.36
C ALA A 99 2.60 20.76 -10.44
N ASN A 100 2.28 19.91 -11.42
CA ASN A 100 3.18 19.56 -12.51
C ASN A 100 3.50 20.77 -13.39
N THR A 101 4.77 20.88 -13.78
CA THR A 101 5.27 21.75 -14.85
C THR A 101 5.47 20.94 -16.12
N THR A 102 5.66 21.62 -17.26
CA THR A 102 5.74 20.97 -18.58
C THR A 102 7.16 20.90 -19.08
N ILE A 103 7.62 19.68 -19.38
CA ILE A 103 8.90 19.46 -20.06
C ILE A 103 8.71 19.70 -21.56
N SER A 104 9.63 20.45 -22.14
CA SER A 104 9.65 20.81 -23.57
C SER A 104 10.89 20.31 -24.30
N GLY A 105 11.87 19.77 -23.59
CA GLY A 105 13.06 19.15 -24.16
C GLY A 105 13.93 18.46 -23.12
N ALA A 106 14.67 17.45 -23.55
CA ALA A 106 15.73 16.82 -22.76
C ALA A 106 16.91 16.48 -23.68
N THR A 107 18.13 16.78 -23.24
CA THR A 107 19.36 16.56 -24.05
C THR A 107 19.88 15.14 -23.90
N GLN A 108 20.43 14.54 -24.96
CA GLN A 108 21.24 13.31 -24.88
C GLN A 108 22.68 13.65 -24.46
N ALA A 109 22.91 13.88 -23.17
CA ALA A 109 24.17 14.40 -22.63
C ALA A 109 24.47 13.82 -21.23
N ASN A 110 25.66 14.11 -20.73
CA ASN A 110 26.06 13.79 -19.35
C ASN A 110 26.60 15.05 -18.67
N PRO A 111 25.84 15.68 -17.74
CA PRO A 111 24.49 15.31 -17.31
C PRO A 111 23.41 15.60 -18.35
N CYS A 112 22.27 14.93 -18.23
CA CYS A 112 21.06 15.27 -18.96
C CYS A 112 20.50 16.63 -18.48
N VAL A 113 20.26 17.54 -19.42
CA VAL A 113 19.60 18.84 -19.18
C VAL A 113 18.14 18.76 -19.62
N VAL A 114 17.23 19.07 -18.70
CA VAL A 114 15.78 19.17 -18.93
C VAL A 114 15.43 20.63 -19.19
N THR A 115 14.60 20.89 -20.20
CA THR A 115 14.04 22.20 -20.52
C THR A 115 12.59 22.27 -20.03
N ASP A 116 12.37 23.09 -19.02
CA ASP A 116 11.09 23.30 -18.35
C ASP A 116 10.96 24.80 -18.01
N THR A 117 10.08 25.50 -18.69
CA THR A 117 10.06 26.97 -18.66
C THR A 117 9.38 27.49 -17.39
N GLY A 118 10.10 28.25 -16.55
CA GLY A 118 9.54 28.86 -15.36
C GLY A 118 9.24 27.88 -14.22
N HIS A 119 10.00 26.79 -14.13
CA HIS A 119 9.74 25.66 -13.24
C HIS A 119 9.72 26.00 -11.73
N GLY A 120 10.41 27.05 -11.29
CA GLY A 120 10.41 27.50 -9.88
C GLY A 120 11.20 26.62 -8.89
N TYR A 121 11.75 25.50 -9.34
CA TYR A 121 12.61 24.60 -8.56
C TYR A 121 13.93 25.22 -8.08
N LEU A 122 14.46 24.64 -7.01
CA LEU A 122 15.77 24.90 -6.42
C LEU A 122 16.69 23.69 -6.60
N ASP A 123 18.01 23.91 -6.57
CA ASP A 123 18.97 22.81 -6.57
C ASP A 123 18.78 21.94 -5.31
N GLY A 124 18.75 20.63 -5.50
CA GLY A 124 18.44 19.65 -4.46
C GLY A 124 16.96 19.29 -4.32
N ASP A 125 16.05 20.00 -5.01
CA ASP A 125 14.64 19.59 -5.09
C ASP A 125 14.53 18.22 -5.78
N GLU A 126 13.70 17.34 -5.22
CA GLU A 126 13.37 16.06 -5.84
C GLU A 126 12.14 16.21 -6.73
N VAL A 127 12.27 15.84 -8.00
CA VAL A 127 11.21 15.91 -9.01
C VAL A 127 10.93 14.53 -9.59
N PHE A 128 9.65 14.24 -9.82
CA PHE A 128 9.20 13.06 -10.52
C PHE A 128 8.97 13.39 -12.00
N ILE A 129 9.59 12.63 -12.89
CA ILE A 129 9.46 12.80 -14.34
C ILE A 129 8.54 11.73 -14.91
N SER A 130 7.59 12.14 -15.74
CA SER A 130 6.63 11.24 -16.38
C SER A 130 6.17 11.74 -17.75
N SER A 131 5.52 10.86 -18.51
CA SER A 131 4.79 11.18 -19.74
C SER A 131 5.62 11.76 -20.88
N ILE A 132 6.94 11.58 -20.88
CA ILE A 132 7.82 11.93 -21.99
C ILE A 132 7.58 10.93 -23.14
N VAL A 133 7.40 11.44 -24.35
CA VAL A 133 7.36 10.67 -25.59
C VAL A 133 8.73 10.78 -26.27
N GLY A 134 9.42 9.64 -26.47
CA GLY A 134 10.84 9.60 -26.81
C GLY A 134 11.70 9.96 -25.60
N MET A 135 12.85 9.32 -25.38
CA MET A 135 13.57 9.34 -24.09
C MET A 135 12.75 8.77 -22.93
N THR A 136 12.05 7.65 -23.15
CA THR A 136 11.14 7.02 -22.17
C THR A 136 11.87 6.43 -20.97
N GLU A 137 13.20 6.31 -21.03
CA GLU A 137 14.09 5.88 -19.94
C GLU A 137 14.01 6.82 -18.71
N LEU A 138 13.57 8.06 -18.91
CA LEU A 138 13.34 9.04 -17.84
C LEU A 138 11.95 8.94 -17.18
N ASN A 139 10.98 8.25 -17.80
CA ASN A 139 9.64 8.16 -17.24
C ASN A 139 9.62 7.27 -15.98
N GLY A 140 8.81 7.67 -15.00
CA GLY A 140 8.67 6.93 -13.74
C GLY A 140 9.86 7.12 -12.79
N ARG A 141 10.75 8.07 -13.06
CA ARG A 141 11.99 8.27 -12.30
C ARG A 141 11.89 9.50 -11.40
N TYR A 142 12.27 9.34 -10.14
CA TYR A 142 12.59 10.45 -9.26
C TYR A 142 14.04 10.90 -9.48
N CYS A 143 14.23 12.19 -9.70
CA CYS A 143 15.53 12.82 -9.95
C CYS A 143 15.74 14.00 -9.00
N LYS A 144 16.99 14.38 -8.76
CA LYS A 144 17.35 15.62 -8.06
C LYS A 144 17.73 16.70 -9.07
N VAL A 145 17.17 17.89 -8.88
CA VAL A 145 17.48 19.10 -9.65
C VAL A 145 18.90 19.58 -9.31
N ALA A 146 19.70 19.87 -10.33
CA ALA A 146 21.04 20.44 -10.21
C ALA A 146 21.27 21.53 -11.26
N ASN A 147 22.18 22.47 -10.96
CA ASN A 147 22.60 23.55 -11.86
C ASN A 147 21.42 24.27 -12.54
N LYS A 148 20.36 24.55 -11.78
CA LYS A 148 19.13 25.10 -12.34
C LYS A 148 19.31 26.53 -12.84
N THR A 149 18.67 26.84 -13.96
CA THR A 149 18.43 28.20 -14.46
C THR A 149 16.97 28.57 -14.24
N THR A 150 16.43 29.55 -14.98
CA THR A 150 14.99 29.84 -14.96
C THR A 150 14.17 28.84 -15.79
N ASN A 151 14.77 28.26 -16.83
CA ASN A 151 14.06 27.49 -17.85
C ASN A 151 14.66 26.09 -18.09
N THR A 152 15.75 25.77 -17.42
CA THR A 152 16.46 24.50 -17.60
C THR A 152 17.07 24.05 -16.28
N PHE A 153 17.25 22.74 -16.12
CA PHE A 153 18.03 22.18 -15.02
C PHE A 153 18.70 20.89 -15.45
N GLU A 154 19.84 20.57 -14.83
CA GLU A 154 20.46 19.26 -14.92
C GLU A 154 19.79 18.29 -13.96
N ILE A 155 19.79 17.00 -14.30
CA ILE A 155 19.26 15.95 -13.44
C ILE A 155 20.33 14.99 -12.94
N THR A 156 20.25 14.70 -11.65
CA THR A 156 21.01 13.65 -10.97
C THR A 156 20.05 12.58 -10.46
N ASP A 157 20.56 11.38 -10.18
CA ASP A 157 19.82 10.41 -9.38
C ASP A 157 19.60 10.91 -7.94
N LEU A 158 18.88 10.16 -7.12
CA LEU A 158 18.63 10.55 -5.72
C LEU A 158 19.90 10.59 -4.87
N HIS A 159 21.02 10.10 -5.38
CA HIS A 159 22.32 9.97 -4.72
C HIS A 159 23.34 11.01 -5.21
N GLY A 160 22.94 11.89 -6.14
CA GLY A 160 23.76 12.98 -6.67
C GLY A 160 24.65 12.58 -7.84
N ASN A 161 24.52 11.37 -8.40
CA ASN A 161 25.24 11.02 -9.63
C ASN A 161 24.50 11.57 -10.85
N ASN A 162 25.23 12.11 -11.81
CA ASN A 162 24.64 12.60 -13.06
C ASN A 162 23.88 11.49 -13.79
N ILE A 163 22.66 11.82 -14.24
CA ILE A 163 21.95 10.94 -15.16
C ILE A 163 22.55 11.14 -16.56
N ASN A 164 23.27 10.13 -17.03
CA ASN A 164 23.86 10.11 -18.35
C ASN A 164 22.84 9.62 -19.40
N SER A 165 22.31 10.54 -20.20
CA SER A 165 21.32 10.24 -21.25
C SER A 165 21.94 10.12 -22.65
N THR A 166 23.27 10.05 -22.80
CA THR A 166 23.92 9.97 -24.13
C THR A 166 23.50 8.74 -24.94
N ALA A 167 23.11 7.65 -24.26
CA ALA A 167 22.65 6.41 -24.88
C ALA A 167 21.12 6.26 -24.93
N TYR A 168 20.37 7.21 -24.36
CA TYR A 168 18.91 7.14 -24.35
C TYR A 168 18.35 7.44 -25.73
N THR A 169 17.11 7.03 -25.96
CA THR A 169 16.36 7.51 -27.12
C THR A 169 16.24 9.04 -27.13
N ALA A 170 16.21 9.64 -28.31
CA ALA A 170 16.08 11.10 -28.42
C ALA A 170 14.73 11.55 -27.88
N TYR A 171 14.70 12.70 -27.20
CA TYR A 171 13.46 13.33 -26.77
C TYR A 171 12.59 13.63 -28.01
N GLY A 172 11.33 13.20 -27.96
CA GLY A 172 10.35 13.49 -29.01
C GLY A 172 9.47 14.68 -28.65
N SER A 173 8.64 14.54 -27.61
CA SER A 173 7.68 15.55 -27.15
C SER A 173 7.10 15.20 -25.77
N ALA A 174 6.21 16.07 -25.27
CA ALA A 174 5.50 15.91 -24.01
C ALA A 174 6.44 15.76 -22.78
N GLY A 175 5.86 15.40 -21.64
CA GLY A 175 6.60 15.25 -20.39
C GLY A 175 6.17 16.25 -19.33
N THR A 176 6.19 15.79 -18.09
CA THR A 176 5.89 16.59 -16.91
C THR A 176 6.93 16.36 -15.84
N ALA A 177 7.20 17.41 -15.05
CA ALA A 177 7.96 17.32 -13.81
C ALA A 177 7.07 17.78 -12.65
N GLY A 178 7.05 17.02 -11.56
CA GLY A 178 6.34 17.40 -10.32
C GLY A 178 7.30 17.32 -9.14
N ARG A 179 7.44 18.41 -8.37
CA ARG A 179 8.29 18.41 -7.16
C ARG A 179 7.62 17.62 -6.04
N VAL A 180 8.38 16.81 -5.32
CA VAL A 180 7.90 16.07 -4.15
C VAL A 180 7.47 17.04 -3.05
N TYR A 181 6.20 17.01 -2.66
CA TYR A 181 5.69 17.87 -1.60
C TYR A 181 6.32 17.48 -0.26
N THR A 182 7.08 18.41 0.33
CA THR A 182 7.85 18.17 1.57
C THR A 182 7.61 19.30 2.56
N VAL A 183 7.32 18.96 3.81
CA VAL A 183 7.13 19.89 4.92
C VAL A 183 8.33 19.80 5.86
N VAL A 184 8.81 20.93 6.38
CA VAL A 184 9.89 20.96 7.37
C VAL A 184 9.33 20.60 8.75
N THR A 185 10.02 19.74 9.48
CA THR A 185 9.66 19.35 10.85
C THR A 185 10.84 19.58 11.81
N PRO A 186 10.59 19.75 13.12
CA PRO A 186 11.66 19.92 14.10
C PRO A 186 12.28 18.59 14.58
N TYR A 187 11.75 17.45 14.15
CA TYR A 187 12.08 16.14 14.70
C TYR A 187 13.32 15.56 14.00
N ALA A 188 14.36 15.24 14.77
CA ALA A 188 15.52 14.53 14.26
C ALA A 188 15.26 13.02 14.24
N THR A 189 16.11 12.26 13.56
CA THR A 189 16.01 10.78 13.48
C THR A 189 15.81 10.08 14.82
N ALA A 190 16.48 10.57 15.87
CA ALA A 190 16.39 9.97 17.21
C ALA A 190 15.00 10.17 17.87
N ASP A 191 14.23 11.17 17.44
CA ASP A 191 12.95 11.55 18.05
C ASP A 191 11.78 10.76 17.44
N LEU A 192 11.92 10.26 16.21
CA LEU A 192 10.80 9.83 15.36
C LEU A 192 9.93 8.74 16.00
N PHE A 193 10.55 7.71 16.60
CA PHE A 193 9.85 6.60 17.24
C PHE A 193 9.35 6.91 18.66
N GLN A 194 9.61 8.11 19.17
CA GLN A 194 9.08 8.62 20.43
C GLN A 194 7.95 9.63 20.24
N ILE A 195 7.68 10.06 19.00
CA ILE A 195 6.52 10.90 18.69
C ILE A 195 5.25 10.11 19.02
N ASN A 196 4.44 10.67 19.91
CA ASN A 196 3.08 10.20 20.14
C ASN A 196 2.11 11.18 19.52
N TYR A 197 0.95 10.69 19.11
CA TYR A 197 -0.02 11.51 18.42
C TYR A 197 -1.45 11.12 18.75
N THR A 198 -2.35 12.07 18.52
CA THR A 198 -3.79 11.84 18.46
C THR A 198 -4.36 12.76 17.38
N GLN A 199 -5.41 12.33 16.70
CA GLN A 199 -5.96 13.08 15.57
C GLN A 199 -7.46 13.31 15.77
N SER A 200 -7.89 14.53 15.46
CA SER A 200 -9.29 14.89 15.31
C SER A 200 -9.48 15.60 13.98
N ALA A 201 -10.23 14.98 13.07
CA ALA A 201 -10.47 15.49 11.72
C ALA A 201 -9.15 15.90 11.02
N ASP A 202 -9.02 17.16 10.59
CA ASP A 202 -7.86 17.68 9.87
C ASP A 202 -6.67 18.09 10.76
N VAL A 203 -6.75 17.89 12.09
CA VAL A 203 -5.74 18.29 13.05
C VAL A 203 -5.17 17.09 13.78
N MET A 204 -3.86 16.90 13.67
CA MET A 204 -3.10 15.91 14.44
C MET A 204 -2.28 16.62 15.51
N THR A 205 -2.50 16.27 16.76
CA THR A 205 -1.70 16.72 17.90
C THR A 205 -0.48 15.82 18.02
N LEU A 206 0.72 16.38 17.91
CA LEU A 206 2.01 15.70 18.06
C LEU A 206 2.63 16.08 19.41
N VAL A 207 3.05 15.08 20.18
CA VAL A 207 3.69 15.25 21.48
C VAL A 207 4.98 14.43 21.56
N HIS A 208 5.97 14.97 22.26
CA HIS A 208 7.28 14.35 22.45
C HIS A 208 7.95 14.93 23.71
N PRO A 209 8.65 14.15 24.54
CA PRO A 209 9.24 14.64 25.80
C PRO A 209 10.22 15.82 25.64
N SER A 210 10.92 15.88 24.51
CA SER A 210 11.93 16.91 24.21
C SER A 210 11.42 18.05 23.31
N HIS A 211 10.19 17.99 22.78
CA HIS A 211 9.66 19.01 21.87
C HIS A 211 8.33 19.56 22.36
N ALA A 212 8.11 20.87 22.22
CA ALA A 212 6.83 21.48 22.58
C ALA A 212 5.67 20.83 21.79
N PRO A 213 4.49 20.62 22.41
CA PRO A 213 3.30 20.10 21.72
C PRO A 213 2.96 20.91 20.47
N ARG A 214 2.66 20.21 19.38
CA ARG A 214 2.41 20.81 18.06
C ARG A 214 1.13 20.29 17.43
N GLU A 215 0.54 21.10 16.56
CA GLU A 215 -0.53 20.72 15.66
C GLU A 215 0.02 20.61 14.24
N LEU A 216 -0.14 19.44 13.63
CA LEU A 216 -0.04 19.24 12.20
C LEU A 216 -1.44 19.39 11.61
N LYS A 217 -1.67 20.42 10.78
CA LYS A 217 -2.96 20.72 10.18
C LYS A 217 -2.93 20.49 8.68
N ARG A 218 -3.90 19.74 8.16
CA ARG A 218 -4.16 19.63 6.72
C ARG A 218 -5.12 20.73 6.28
N LEU A 219 -4.65 21.61 5.40
CA LEU A 219 -5.45 22.69 4.78
C LEU A 219 -5.77 22.39 3.31
N GLY A 220 -5.18 21.33 2.75
CA GLY A 220 -5.38 20.85 1.39
C GLY A 220 -4.40 19.71 1.08
N ALA A 221 -4.48 19.14 -0.13
CA ALA A 221 -3.62 18.01 -0.53
C ALA A 221 -2.12 18.34 -0.42
N THR A 222 -1.74 19.55 -0.84
CA THR A 222 -0.36 20.09 -0.80
C THR A 222 -0.27 21.35 0.04
N ASN A 223 -1.06 21.45 1.12
CA ASN A 223 -1.00 22.57 2.06
C ASN A 223 -1.15 22.05 3.48
N TRP A 224 -0.03 21.96 4.18
CA TRP A 224 0.09 21.40 5.53
C TRP A 224 0.91 22.34 6.39
N THR A 225 0.50 22.54 7.63
CA THR A 225 1.21 23.42 8.58
C THR A 225 1.54 22.69 9.87
N VAL A 226 2.70 22.99 10.45
CA VAL A 226 3.13 22.47 11.75
C VAL A 226 3.35 23.65 12.70
N THR A 227 2.49 23.79 13.70
CA THR A 227 2.50 24.94 14.61
C THR A 227 2.53 24.50 16.06
N THR A 228 3.25 25.22 16.94
CA THR A 228 3.25 24.94 18.38
C THR A 228 1.88 25.30 18.99
N ILE A 229 1.37 24.46 19.89
CA ILE A 229 0.12 24.73 20.63
C ILE A 229 0.36 25.81 21.66
N THR A 230 -0.54 26.80 21.71
CA THR A 230 -0.58 27.80 22.78
C THR A 230 -1.71 27.45 23.74
N PHE A 231 -1.37 27.15 25.00
CA PHE A 231 -2.36 26.79 26.03
C PHE A 231 -2.89 28.04 26.73
N ALA A 232 -3.99 28.58 26.19
CA ALA A 232 -4.69 29.75 26.70
C ALA A 232 -6.13 29.76 26.15
N PRO A 233 -7.05 30.52 26.77
CA PRO A 233 -8.36 30.79 26.18
C PRO A 233 -8.26 31.41 24.78
N SER A 234 -9.18 31.08 23.88
CA SER A 234 -9.16 31.61 22.51
C SER A 234 -9.63 33.06 22.41
N VAL A 235 -10.50 33.50 23.33
CA VAL A 235 -10.97 34.88 23.43
C VAL A 235 -9.94 35.75 24.16
N SER A 236 -9.67 36.93 23.62
CA SER A 236 -8.62 37.82 24.15
C SER A 236 -9.05 38.53 25.43
N ILE A 237 -8.08 38.81 26.28
CA ILE A 237 -8.27 39.57 27.53
C ILE A 237 -8.80 40.99 27.22
N PRO A 238 -9.81 41.49 27.97
CA PRO A 238 -10.27 42.88 27.83
C PRO A 238 -9.15 43.91 28.06
N GLY A 239 -8.97 44.79 27.07
CA GLY A 239 -8.03 45.91 27.14
C GLY A 239 -8.67 47.21 27.60
N SER A 240 -7.84 48.19 27.94
CA SER A 240 -8.27 49.56 28.29
C SER A 240 -9.30 49.63 29.41
N VAL A 241 -9.24 48.70 30.36
CA VAL A 241 -10.13 48.70 31.53
C VAL A 241 -9.87 49.93 32.38
N SER A 242 -10.93 50.58 32.84
CA SER A 242 -10.89 51.76 33.70
C SER A 242 -12.09 51.78 34.63
N VAL A 243 -12.00 52.52 35.74
CA VAL A 243 -13.10 52.68 36.69
C VAL A 243 -13.23 54.13 37.14
N ALA A 244 -14.45 54.64 37.21
CA ALA A 244 -14.77 56.00 37.63
C ALA A 244 -15.76 56.01 38.81
N ALA A 245 -15.41 56.72 39.88
CA ALA A 245 -16.26 56.92 41.06
C ALA A 245 -17.22 58.11 40.87
N LEU A 246 -18.51 57.90 41.12
CA LEU A 246 -19.60 58.87 40.85
C LEU A 246 -20.64 58.93 42.00
N PRO A 247 -20.73 60.05 42.75
CA PRO A 247 -19.66 61.03 42.97
C PRO A 247 -18.51 60.41 43.76
N THR A 248 -17.32 61.01 43.70
CA THR A 248 -16.19 60.60 44.54
C THR A 248 -16.48 60.94 46.00
N SER A 249 -16.52 59.95 46.88
CA SER A 249 -16.81 60.11 48.30
C SER A 249 -16.02 59.10 49.14
N GLY A 250 -15.58 59.46 50.34
CA GLY A 250 -14.90 58.53 51.25
C GLY A 250 -13.48 58.12 50.84
N ALA A 251 -12.95 57.06 51.49
CA ALA A 251 -11.57 56.59 51.36
C ALA A 251 -11.43 55.06 51.21
N LEU A 252 -12.54 54.34 50.95
CA LEU A 252 -12.48 52.89 50.71
C LEU A 252 -11.99 52.63 49.28
N SER A 253 -11.16 51.61 49.11
CA SER A 253 -10.57 51.25 47.83
C SER A 253 -11.29 50.02 47.28
N TYR A 254 -11.81 50.12 46.07
CA TYR A 254 -12.43 49.01 45.35
C TYR A 254 -11.61 48.67 44.12
N LYS A 255 -11.33 47.38 43.93
CA LYS A 255 -10.54 46.87 42.82
C LYS A 255 -11.42 45.98 41.95
N TYR A 256 -11.27 46.11 40.64
CA TYR A 256 -12.07 45.39 39.66
C TYR A 256 -11.20 44.78 38.57
N VAL A 257 -11.64 43.63 38.07
CA VAL A 257 -11.15 43.01 36.84
C VAL A 257 -12.33 42.61 35.96
N VAL A 258 -12.08 42.52 34.66
CA VAL A 258 -13.10 42.16 33.66
C VAL A 258 -12.56 41.02 32.80
N THR A 259 -13.43 40.06 32.49
CA THR A 259 -13.18 39.00 31.50
C THR A 259 -14.19 39.14 30.36
N ALA A 260 -13.80 38.72 29.17
CA ALA A 260 -14.68 38.52 28.02
C ALA A 260 -15.12 37.06 27.91
N LEU A 261 -16.38 36.84 27.51
CA LEU A 261 -16.96 35.54 27.19
C LEU A 261 -17.29 35.49 25.70
N SER A 262 -16.86 34.43 25.03
CA SER A 262 -17.15 34.17 23.62
C SER A 262 -18.59 33.70 23.39
N ASP A 263 -18.99 33.53 22.13
CA ASP A 263 -20.29 32.96 21.75
C ASP A 263 -20.45 31.48 22.17
N ILE A 264 -19.33 30.75 22.34
CA ILE A 264 -19.31 29.38 22.86
C ILE A 264 -19.16 29.31 24.39
N LEU A 265 -19.32 30.46 25.07
CA LEU A 265 -19.18 30.61 26.52
C LEU A 265 -17.78 30.32 27.09
N GLU A 266 -16.75 30.21 26.24
CA GLU A 266 -15.37 30.20 26.71
C GLU A 266 -15.01 31.59 27.27
N GLU A 267 -14.45 31.63 28.47
CA GLU A 267 -14.05 32.84 29.19
C GLU A 267 -12.54 33.11 29.06
N SER A 268 -12.18 34.39 28.83
CA SER A 268 -10.80 34.87 28.83
C SER A 268 -10.22 35.00 30.24
N LEU A 269 -8.90 35.19 30.32
CA LEU A 269 -8.24 35.58 31.56
C LEU A 269 -8.64 36.99 31.99
N ALA A 270 -8.48 37.27 33.29
CA ALA A 270 -8.74 38.58 33.87
C ALA A 270 -7.90 39.70 33.22
N SER A 271 -8.54 40.85 33.03
CA SER A 271 -7.84 42.09 32.69
C SER A 271 -6.84 42.52 33.77
N ALA A 272 -6.04 43.55 33.45
CA ALA A 272 -5.33 44.28 34.49
C ALA A 272 -6.31 44.83 35.53
N GLU A 273 -5.95 44.75 36.81
CA GLU A 273 -6.73 45.29 37.93
C GLU A 273 -6.82 46.82 37.82
N VAL A 274 -8.03 47.35 38.01
CA VAL A 274 -8.28 48.79 38.11
C VAL A 274 -8.85 49.14 39.47
N THR A 275 -8.53 50.32 39.98
CA THR A 275 -8.90 50.73 41.34
C THR A 275 -9.64 52.06 41.34
N ALA A 276 -10.73 52.14 42.12
CA ALA A 276 -11.42 53.38 42.44
C ALA A 276 -11.49 53.57 43.96
N THR A 277 -11.30 54.81 44.41
CA THR A 277 -11.57 55.20 45.79
C THR A 277 -12.97 55.79 45.88
N ASN A 278 -13.85 55.14 46.64
CA ASN A 278 -15.23 55.59 46.87
C ASN A 278 -15.78 55.04 48.20
N ASP A 279 -17.00 55.40 48.59
CA ASP A 279 -17.74 54.77 49.69
C ASP A 279 -19.10 54.35 49.15
N LEU A 280 -19.18 53.12 48.64
CA LEU A 280 -20.38 52.62 47.96
C LEU A 280 -21.54 52.35 48.93
N ALA A 281 -21.29 52.25 50.25
CA ALA A 281 -22.35 52.08 51.23
C ALA A 281 -23.24 53.34 51.39
N THR A 282 -22.77 54.50 50.90
CA THR A 282 -23.47 55.77 51.00
C THR A 282 -24.20 56.11 49.68
N SER A 283 -25.53 56.22 49.71
CA SER A 283 -26.32 56.64 48.54
C SER A 283 -26.08 58.12 48.20
N PRO A 284 -25.89 58.52 46.92
CA PRO A 284 -26.07 57.76 45.67
C PRO A 284 -24.75 57.28 45.02
N ASN A 285 -23.71 56.95 45.79
CA ASN A 285 -22.37 56.64 45.27
C ASN A 285 -22.33 55.35 44.44
N LYS A 286 -21.64 55.39 43.30
CA LYS A 286 -21.46 54.26 42.38
C LYS A 286 -20.04 54.25 41.80
N ASN A 287 -19.59 53.09 41.33
CA ASN A 287 -18.41 52.95 40.50
C ASN A 287 -18.81 52.42 39.12
N THR A 288 -18.42 53.11 38.05
CA THR A 288 -18.62 52.62 36.67
C THR A 288 -17.31 52.07 36.15
N VAL A 289 -17.28 50.76 35.88
CA VAL A 289 -16.15 50.07 35.23
C VAL A 289 -16.42 50.05 33.72
N SER A 290 -15.43 50.38 32.90
CA SER A 290 -15.55 50.43 31.43
C SER A 290 -14.31 49.86 30.75
N TRP A 291 -14.47 49.27 29.57
CA TRP A 291 -13.38 48.62 28.81
C TRP A 291 -13.57 48.75 27.30
N ALA A 292 -12.57 48.34 26.52
CA ALA A 292 -12.69 48.27 25.06
C ALA A 292 -13.45 47.00 24.64
N ALA A 293 -14.27 47.10 23.58
CA ALA A 293 -14.93 45.93 23.01
C ALA A 293 -13.91 44.90 22.52
N VAL A 294 -14.10 43.64 22.92
CA VAL A 294 -13.30 42.48 22.52
C VAL A 294 -13.95 41.82 21.31
N THR A 295 -13.18 41.59 20.25
CA THR A 295 -13.67 40.87 19.07
C THR A 295 -14.05 39.43 19.43
N GLY A 296 -15.26 39.00 19.04
CA GLY A 296 -15.77 37.67 19.34
C GLY A 296 -16.33 37.49 20.75
N ALA A 297 -16.36 38.55 21.57
CA ALA A 297 -17.01 38.52 22.88
C ALA A 297 -18.52 38.81 22.77
N SER A 298 -19.34 37.94 23.35
CA SER A 298 -20.78 38.08 23.46
C SER A 298 -21.19 38.85 24.72
N ARG A 299 -20.42 38.68 25.80
CA ARG A 299 -20.65 39.25 27.13
C ARG A 299 -19.32 39.43 27.88
N TYR A 300 -19.40 40.12 29.01
CA TYR A 300 -18.29 40.33 29.92
C TYR A 300 -18.70 40.02 31.36
N ASN A 301 -17.88 39.28 32.09
CA ASN A 301 -18.03 39.12 33.53
C ASN A 301 -17.18 40.16 34.25
N ILE A 302 -17.72 40.68 35.35
CA ILE A 302 -17.07 41.70 36.17
C ILE A 302 -16.88 41.13 37.56
N TYR A 303 -15.67 41.29 38.07
CA TYR A 303 -15.28 40.82 39.39
C TYR A 303 -14.79 41.98 40.24
N LYS A 304 -15.04 41.88 41.54
CA LYS A 304 -14.66 42.85 42.56
C LYS A 304 -13.85 42.15 43.63
N ASP A 305 -12.75 42.77 44.03
CA ASP A 305 -11.93 42.27 45.14
C ASP A 305 -12.72 42.30 46.45
N ASP A 306 -12.79 41.15 47.10
CA ASP A 306 -13.23 40.97 48.48
C ASP A 306 -12.15 40.20 49.25
N ASN A 307 -11.46 40.93 50.14
CA ASN A 307 -10.39 40.40 50.99
C ASN A 307 -9.27 39.64 50.23
N GLY A 308 -8.90 40.10 49.03
CA GLY A 308 -7.82 39.53 48.21
C GLY A 308 -8.28 38.50 47.17
N VAL A 309 -9.59 38.20 47.09
CA VAL A 309 -10.17 37.33 46.07
C VAL A 309 -11.14 38.14 45.21
N HIS A 310 -10.97 38.07 43.90
CA HIS A 310 -11.90 38.72 42.95
C HIS A 310 -13.16 37.85 42.80
N GLY A 311 -14.24 38.23 43.47
CA GLY A 311 -15.55 37.57 43.39
C GLY A 311 -16.45 38.18 42.32
N TYR A 312 -17.33 37.37 41.73
CA TYR A 312 -18.22 37.79 40.66
C TYR A 312 -19.29 38.78 41.16
N ILE A 313 -19.50 39.89 40.43
CA ILE A 313 -20.53 40.90 40.76
C ILE A 313 -21.58 41.09 39.66
N GLY A 314 -21.37 40.53 38.47
CA GLY A 314 -22.35 40.62 37.40
C GLY A 314 -21.75 40.43 36.01
N GLN A 315 -22.67 40.42 35.03
CA GLN A 315 -22.35 40.24 33.62
C GLN A 315 -23.13 41.24 32.77
N THR A 316 -22.53 41.73 31.70
CA THR A 316 -23.19 42.65 30.75
C THR A 316 -22.74 42.39 29.31
N PRO A 317 -23.61 42.55 28.28
CA PRO A 317 -23.20 42.59 26.89
C PRO A 317 -22.56 43.93 26.50
N ASP A 318 -22.76 44.98 27.31
CA ASP A 318 -22.21 46.30 27.06
C ASP A 318 -20.73 46.39 27.48
N THR A 319 -20.06 47.48 27.11
CA THR A 319 -18.64 47.73 27.45
C THR A 319 -18.47 48.54 28.74
N SER A 320 -19.50 48.56 29.57
CA SER A 320 -19.49 49.20 30.88
C SER A 320 -20.45 48.53 31.85
N PHE A 321 -20.09 48.53 33.14
CA PHE A 321 -20.89 48.00 34.24
C PHE A 321 -20.88 48.97 35.41
N VAL A 322 -22.01 49.10 36.11
CA VAL A 322 -22.17 49.99 37.26
C VAL A 322 -22.28 49.14 38.52
N ASP A 323 -21.30 49.29 39.42
CA ASP A 323 -21.36 48.78 40.79
C ASP A 323 -21.98 49.85 41.70
N ASP A 324 -23.16 49.59 42.23
CA ASP A 324 -23.86 50.41 43.22
C ASP A 324 -23.93 49.74 44.59
N ASN A 325 -22.81 49.14 44.99
CA ASN A 325 -22.60 48.37 46.23
C ASN A 325 -23.08 46.91 46.14
N ILE A 326 -22.80 46.27 44.99
CA ILE A 326 -23.06 44.85 44.78
C ILE A 326 -22.04 44.04 45.61
N GLU A 327 -22.55 43.01 46.30
CA GLU A 327 -21.76 42.04 47.06
C GLU A 327 -21.07 41.07 46.10
N ALA A 328 -19.79 40.77 46.35
CA ALA A 328 -19.01 39.89 45.49
C ALA A 328 -19.23 38.42 45.88
N ASP A 329 -19.55 37.57 44.90
CA ASP A 329 -19.59 36.12 45.09
C ASP A 329 -18.19 35.53 44.94
N VAL A 330 -17.53 35.27 46.08
CA VAL A 330 -16.18 34.70 46.14
C VAL A 330 -16.11 33.21 45.80
N LEU A 331 -17.26 32.54 45.58
CA LEU A 331 -17.28 31.17 45.06
C LEU A 331 -17.06 31.12 43.54
N ILE A 332 -17.16 32.26 42.85
CA ILE A 332 -16.92 32.39 41.42
C ILE A 332 -15.82 33.42 41.21
N SER A 333 -14.63 32.94 40.85
CA SER A 333 -13.45 33.78 40.58
C SER A 333 -13.05 33.73 39.12
N PRO A 334 -12.37 34.77 38.61
CA PRO A 334 -11.94 34.79 37.22
C PRO A 334 -10.93 33.66 36.94
N PRO A 335 -10.92 33.08 35.72
CA PRO A 335 -10.02 31.99 35.39
C PRO A 335 -8.54 32.38 35.45
N GLU A 336 -7.70 31.52 36.04
CA GLU A 336 -6.25 31.60 36.04
C GLU A 336 -5.66 30.69 34.97
N ASN A 337 -4.71 31.20 34.18
CA ASN A 337 -4.08 30.39 33.13
C ASN A 337 -3.17 29.32 33.72
N GLN A 338 -3.16 28.13 33.11
CA GLN A 338 -2.15 27.11 33.36
C GLN A 338 -1.35 26.88 32.09
N THR A 339 -0.03 26.96 32.21
CA THR A 339 0.90 26.66 31.11
C THR A 339 1.85 25.54 31.52
N PRO A 340 1.33 24.32 31.78
CA PRO A 340 2.16 23.22 32.26
C PRO A 340 3.26 22.85 31.27
N PHE A 341 3.05 23.06 29.97
CA PHE A 341 3.94 22.61 28.90
C PHE A 341 4.81 23.74 28.33
N ASN A 342 5.52 24.45 29.21
CA ASN A 342 6.26 25.68 28.88
C ASN A 342 7.77 25.50 28.63
N SER A 343 8.31 24.32 28.90
CA SER A 343 9.75 24.04 28.86
C SER A 343 10.04 22.56 28.64
N THR A 344 11.26 22.26 28.22
CA THR A 344 11.80 20.89 28.18
C THR A 344 11.60 20.21 29.55
N ASP A 345 11.38 18.89 29.55
CA ASP A 345 10.99 18.06 30.70
C ASP A 345 9.57 18.26 31.22
N ASN A 346 8.92 19.35 30.84
CA ASN A 346 7.51 19.58 31.08
C ASN A 346 6.64 19.29 29.84
N TYR A 347 7.20 18.86 28.71
CA TYR A 347 6.38 18.46 27.57
C TYR A 347 5.77 17.07 27.77
N PRO A 348 4.50 16.86 27.41
CA PRO A 348 3.82 15.58 27.54
C PRO A 348 4.39 14.56 26.56
N SER A 349 4.31 13.28 26.92
CA SER A 349 4.73 12.16 26.08
C SER A 349 3.58 11.38 25.45
N THR A 350 2.33 11.66 25.82
CA THR A 350 1.14 11.06 25.23
C THR A 350 -0.04 12.04 25.25
N ALA A 351 -0.94 11.92 24.27
CA ALA A 351 -2.13 12.73 24.14
C ALA A 351 -3.32 11.92 23.63
N SER A 352 -4.54 12.34 23.95
CA SER A 352 -5.79 11.70 23.53
C SER A 352 -6.98 12.67 23.65
N TYR A 353 -8.20 12.18 23.44
CA TYR A 353 -9.45 12.93 23.63
C TYR A 353 -10.43 12.13 24.49
N HIS A 354 -11.14 12.79 25.41
CA HIS A 354 -12.19 12.15 26.20
C HIS A 354 -13.17 13.21 26.72
N ASP A 355 -14.47 12.95 26.65
CA ASP A 355 -15.54 13.83 27.15
C ASP A 355 -15.38 15.31 26.76
N GLN A 356 -15.17 15.58 25.47
CA GLN A 356 -14.96 16.93 24.91
C GLN A 356 -13.73 17.66 25.48
N ARG A 357 -12.77 16.93 26.06
CA ARG A 357 -11.50 17.47 26.55
C ARG A 357 -10.35 16.84 25.78
N ARG A 358 -9.31 17.63 25.54
CA ARG A 358 -8.02 17.12 25.07
C ARG A 358 -7.21 16.69 26.29
N VAL A 359 -6.65 15.49 26.22
CA VAL A 359 -5.94 14.85 27.33
C VAL A 359 -4.46 14.82 27.00
N PHE A 360 -3.62 15.15 27.98
CA PHE A 360 -2.17 15.09 27.90
C PHE A 360 -1.64 14.39 29.14
N SER A 361 -0.65 13.52 29.00
CA SER A 361 -0.03 12.87 30.16
C SER A 361 1.46 12.68 29.99
N ALA A 362 2.08 12.36 31.12
CA ALA A 362 3.47 11.99 31.28
C ALA A 362 4.47 13.02 30.76
N THR A 363 4.80 13.99 31.61
CA THR A 363 6.00 14.80 31.40
C THR A 363 7.19 14.13 32.09
N ASN A 364 8.44 14.47 31.73
CA ASN A 364 9.61 13.91 32.42
C ASN A 364 9.61 14.25 33.93
N ASN A 365 9.15 15.45 34.28
CA ASN A 365 9.04 15.89 35.67
C ASN A 365 7.84 15.28 36.41
N ASN A 366 6.75 15.02 35.70
CA ASN A 366 5.49 14.50 36.26
C ASN A 366 4.94 13.35 35.39
N PRO A 367 5.60 12.17 35.37
CA PRO A 367 5.28 11.10 34.44
C PRO A 367 4.01 10.31 34.80
N GLN A 368 3.45 10.53 35.99
CA GLN A 368 2.20 9.89 36.44
C GLN A 368 1.00 10.84 36.40
N SER A 369 1.21 12.07 35.94
CA SER A 369 0.19 13.11 35.92
C SER A 369 -0.48 13.21 34.55
N THR A 370 -1.75 13.59 34.60
CA THR A 370 -2.62 13.79 33.44
C THR A 370 -3.29 15.14 33.57
N TRP A 371 -3.28 15.90 32.46
CA TRP A 371 -3.94 17.19 32.30
C TRP A 371 -5.03 17.05 31.24
N MET A 372 -6.22 17.58 31.50
CA MET A 372 -7.29 17.68 30.52
C MET A 372 -7.74 19.13 30.38
N THR A 373 -7.98 19.58 29.15
CA THR A 373 -8.50 20.92 28.87
C THR A 373 -9.89 21.13 29.49
N ARG A 374 -10.36 22.38 29.54
CA ARG A 374 -11.77 22.69 29.78
C ARG A 374 -12.65 22.01 28.72
N PRO A 375 -13.87 21.58 29.06
CA PRO A 375 -14.73 20.89 28.10
C PRO A 375 -15.08 21.83 26.94
N GLY A 376 -15.13 21.28 25.73
CA GLY A 376 -15.42 22.03 24.51
C GLY A 376 -14.28 22.93 24.02
N THR A 377 -13.09 22.86 24.62
CA THR A 377 -11.92 23.65 24.24
C THR A 377 -10.73 22.78 23.86
N GLU A 378 -9.95 23.24 22.89
CA GLU A 378 -8.82 22.49 22.34
C GLU A 378 -7.49 22.70 23.09
N ALA A 379 -7.31 23.86 23.72
CA ALA A 379 -6.03 24.23 24.35
C ALA A 379 -6.20 25.02 25.67
N ASN A 380 -7.42 25.20 26.17
CA ASN A 380 -7.64 25.98 27.37
C ASN A 380 -7.47 25.10 28.62
N LEU A 381 -6.40 25.38 29.38
CA LEU A 381 -6.10 24.72 30.65
C LEU A 381 -6.34 25.64 31.86
N SER A 382 -7.17 26.67 31.72
CA SER A 382 -7.45 27.57 32.85
C SER A 382 -8.30 26.88 33.93
N LYS A 383 -8.13 27.36 35.16
CA LYS A 383 -8.88 26.92 36.34
C LYS A 383 -9.26 28.12 37.22
N SER A 384 -10.26 27.96 38.06
CA SER A 384 -10.67 28.95 39.04
C SER A 384 -10.36 28.49 40.48
N ILE A 385 -10.39 29.44 41.42
CA ILE A 385 -10.21 29.17 42.86
C ILE A 385 -11.38 29.83 43.61
N PRO A 386 -12.33 29.06 44.18
CA PRO A 386 -12.43 27.60 44.20
C PRO A 386 -12.73 26.99 42.81
N SER A 387 -12.41 25.70 42.64
CA SER A 387 -12.57 24.96 41.39
C SER A 387 -14.04 24.92 40.96
N GLN A 388 -14.28 25.14 39.66
CA GLN A 388 -15.57 24.97 39.00
C GLN A 388 -15.62 23.65 38.24
N ASP A 389 -16.83 23.20 37.89
CA ASP A 389 -17.05 21.91 37.22
C ASP A 389 -16.47 21.83 35.81
N ASP A 390 -16.39 22.96 35.12
CA ASP A 390 -15.88 23.11 33.75
C ASP A 390 -14.39 23.51 33.70
N ASP A 391 -13.72 23.61 34.86
CA ASP A 391 -12.29 23.87 34.91
C ASP A 391 -11.48 22.74 34.28
N SER A 392 -10.23 23.05 33.93
CA SER A 392 -9.25 22.04 33.52
C SER A 392 -9.07 20.98 34.62
N ILE A 393 -8.80 19.75 34.21
CA ILE A 393 -8.59 18.63 35.14
C ILE A 393 -7.09 18.34 35.25
N LEU A 394 -6.60 18.19 36.48
CA LEU A 394 -5.26 17.69 36.78
C LEU A 394 -5.35 16.62 37.87
N PHE A 395 -4.86 15.42 37.57
CA PHE A 395 -4.72 14.35 38.56
C PHE A 395 -3.40 13.61 38.39
N THR A 396 -3.00 12.88 39.43
CA THR A 396 -1.81 12.03 39.44
C THR A 396 -2.17 10.62 39.89
N LEU A 397 -1.72 9.61 39.15
CA LEU A 397 -1.97 8.21 39.49
C LEU A 397 -1.28 7.85 40.82
N SER A 398 -2.06 7.41 41.81
CA SER A 398 -1.54 6.95 43.09
C SER A 398 -1.20 5.46 43.01
N ALA A 399 0.02 5.15 42.56
CA ALA A 399 0.53 3.79 42.43
C ALA A 399 1.57 3.45 43.53
N ARG A 400 1.78 2.14 43.80
CA ARG A 400 2.80 1.66 44.75
C ARG A 400 4.24 1.89 44.26
N GLN A 401 4.41 2.02 42.95
CA GLN A 401 5.67 2.21 42.26
C GLN A 401 5.53 3.39 41.29
N TYR A 402 6.66 4.02 40.98
CA TYR A 402 6.70 5.13 40.04
C TYR A 402 6.61 4.59 38.61
N ASN A 403 5.39 4.59 38.07
CA ASN A 403 5.05 4.01 36.77
C ASN A 403 4.64 5.14 35.81
N GLN A 404 5.44 5.37 34.77
CA GLN A 404 5.17 6.39 33.77
C GLN A 404 3.91 6.02 32.96
N VAL A 405 3.04 7.00 32.71
CA VAL A 405 1.93 6.86 31.74
C VAL A 405 2.53 6.75 30.34
N ARG A 406 2.17 5.70 29.63
CA ARG A 406 2.64 5.41 28.26
C ARG A 406 1.62 5.85 27.23
N HIS A 407 0.37 5.46 27.42
CA HIS A 407 -0.72 5.65 26.46
C HIS A 407 -2.04 5.91 27.16
N ILE A 408 -2.95 6.55 26.44
CA ILE A 408 -4.31 6.84 26.91
C ILE A 408 -5.27 6.46 25.78
N VAL A 409 -6.14 5.48 26.04
CA VAL A 409 -7.07 4.94 25.04
C VAL A 409 -8.49 5.36 25.41
N PRO A 410 -9.17 6.13 24.53
CA PRO A 410 -10.52 6.58 24.79
C PRO A 410 -11.53 5.55 24.27
N LEU A 411 -12.06 4.76 25.19
CA LEU A 411 -13.29 3.99 24.97
C LEU A 411 -14.46 4.72 25.66
N ASP A 412 -15.57 4.03 25.92
CA ASP A 412 -16.65 4.53 26.77
C ASP A 412 -16.12 5.00 28.14
N GLU A 413 -15.12 4.29 28.67
CA GLU A 413 -14.31 4.72 29.81
C GLU A 413 -12.87 4.99 29.35
N LEU A 414 -12.22 6.01 29.92
CA LEU A 414 -10.83 6.32 29.58
C LEU A 414 -9.88 5.30 30.25
N LEU A 415 -9.13 4.59 29.41
CA LEU A 415 -8.09 3.66 29.87
C LEU A 415 -6.72 4.34 29.84
N ILE A 416 -5.99 4.24 30.94
CA ILE A 416 -4.66 4.82 31.11
C ILE A 416 -3.66 3.69 31.31
N PHE A 417 -2.77 3.53 30.33
CA PHE A 417 -1.74 2.49 30.34
C PHE A 417 -0.45 3.07 30.92
N THR A 418 0.10 2.42 31.94
CA THR A 418 1.40 2.76 32.52
C THR A 418 2.40 1.64 32.28
N SER A 419 3.68 1.88 32.57
CA SER A 419 4.73 0.86 32.45
C SER A 419 4.54 -0.40 33.32
N ALA A 420 3.60 -0.42 34.27
CA ALA A 420 3.37 -1.62 35.10
C ALA A 420 1.89 -1.88 35.47
N THR A 421 0.95 -1.03 35.09
CA THR A 421 -0.46 -1.14 35.50
C THR A 421 -1.37 -0.47 34.49
N GLU A 422 -2.51 -1.10 34.21
CA GLU A 422 -3.58 -0.56 33.39
C GLU A 422 -4.66 0.02 34.32
N TRP A 423 -5.07 1.26 34.09
CA TRP A 423 -6.04 1.97 34.91
C TRP A 423 -7.27 2.34 34.10
N LYS A 424 -8.40 2.39 34.79
CA LYS A 424 -9.69 2.89 34.28
C LYS A 424 -10.04 4.15 35.05
N LEU A 425 -10.34 5.22 34.33
CA LEU A 425 -10.91 6.45 34.87
C LEU A 425 -12.44 6.30 34.89
N THR A 426 -13.03 6.54 36.06
CA THR A 426 -14.47 6.62 36.27
C THR A 426 -14.79 7.90 37.02
N THR A 427 -16.08 8.20 37.14
CA THR A 427 -16.57 9.24 38.04
C THR A 427 -16.95 8.65 39.40
N GLU A 428 -16.88 9.47 40.44
CA GLU A 428 -17.30 9.15 41.81
C GLU A 428 -18.32 10.18 42.29
N ASN A 429 -19.47 9.70 42.76
CA ASN A 429 -20.61 10.50 43.21
C ASN A 429 -21.19 11.48 42.17
N SER A 430 -20.94 11.26 40.88
CA SER A 430 -21.46 12.09 39.78
C SER A 430 -21.49 11.29 38.48
N ASP A 431 -22.35 11.68 37.53
CA ASP A 431 -22.35 11.18 36.16
C ASP A 431 -21.43 12.02 35.24
N ALA A 432 -20.99 13.19 35.70
CA ALA A 432 -20.14 14.10 34.93
C ALA A 432 -18.67 14.07 35.41
N LEU A 433 -17.75 14.09 34.45
CA LEU A 433 -16.32 14.21 34.70
C LEU A 433 -15.92 15.67 34.95
N THR A 434 -15.65 16.00 36.22
CA THR A 434 -15.22 17.32 36.69
C THR A 434 -13.93 17.19 37.50
N PRO A 435 -13.24 18.29 37.85
CA PRO A 435 -12.02 18.22 38.65
C PRO A 435 -12.17 17.55 40.02
N THR A 436 -13.39 17.43 40.55
CA THR A 436 -13.66 16.90 41.90
C THR A 436 -14.30 15.51 41.90
N THR A 437 -14.73 14.99 40.75
CA THR A 437 -15.46 13.71 40.64
C THR A 437 -14.58 12.55 40.15
N ILE A 438 -13.27 12.74 40.02
CA ILE A 438 -12.33 11.79 39.40
C ILE A 438 -12.11 10.57 40.30
N ALA A 439 -12.31 9.38 39.76
CA ALA A 439 -11.94 8.12 40.39
C ALA A 439 -11.09 7.25 39.46
N LEU A 440 -9.98 6.73 39.98
CA LEU A 440 -9.06 5.86 39.24
C LEU A 440 -9.11 4.45 39.83
N ARG A 441 -9.24 3.43 38.97
CA ARG A 441 -9.34 2.02 39.38
C ARG A 441 -8.38 1.15 38.56
N PRO A 442 -7.44 0.41 39.19
CA PRO A 442 -6.54 -0.48 38.46
C PRO A 442 -7.31 -1.69 37.91
N GLN A 443 -7.00 -2.08 36.68
CA GLN A 443 -7.62 -3.20 35.96
C GLN A 443 -6.72 -4.43 35.97
N SER A 444 -5.43 -4.24 35.73
CA SER A 444 -4.40 -5.28 35.73
C SER A 444 -3.02 -4.70 36.04
N TYR A 445 -2.04 -5.58 36.24
CA TYR A 445 -0.66 -5.24 36.61
C TYR A 445 0.35 -5.81 35.60
N VAL A 446 0.01 -5.76 34.30
CA VAL A 446 0.91 -6.26 33.23
C VAL A 446 1.93 -5.18 32.88
N GLY A 447 1.46 -3.95 32.68
CA GLY A 447 2.27 -2.86 32.16
C GLY A 447 2.29 -2.84 30.64
N SER A 448 2.29 -1.64 30.07
CA SER A 448 2.32 -1.41 28.63
C SER A 448 3.67 -0.85 28.17
N GLY A 449 4.13 -1.31 27.01
CA GLY A 449 5.30 -0.79 26.33
C GLY A 449 5.08 0.59 25.69
N THR A 450 6.03 1.00 24.86
CA THR A 450 6.06 2.36 24.27
C THR A 450 5.31 2.48 22.95
N ARG A 451 4.61 1.43 22.50
CA ARG A 451 3.84 1.41 21.25
C ARG A 451 2.36 1.55 21.53
N GLU A 452 1.71 2.42 20.77
CA GLU A 452 0.31 2.80 20.96
C GLU A 452 -0.60 1.56 20.90
N PRO A 453 -1.48 1.34 21.89
CA PRO A 453 -2.45 0.25 21.86
C PRO A 453 -3.35 0.31 20.62
N ILE A 454 -3.66 -0.86 20.06
CA ILE A 454 -4.56 -1.01 18.92
C ILE A 454 -5.95 -1.34 19.43
N VAL A 455 -6.96 -0.57 19.01
CA VAL A 455 -8.37 -0.89 19.27
C VAL A 455 -8.94 -1.69 18.09
N SER A 456 -9.50 -2.86 18.37
CA SER A 456 -10.15 -3.71 17.37
C SER A 456 -11.46 -4.27 17.90
N GLY A 457 -12.58 -3.72 17.42
CA GLY A 457 -13.90 -3.99 18.01
C GLY A 457 -13.92 -3.50 19.45
N ASP A 458 -14.33 -4.36 20.38
CA ASP A 458 -14.38 -4.05 21.82
C ASP A 458 -13.07 -4.38 22.56
N ALA A 459 -12.05 -4.88 21.84
CA ALA A 459 -10.78 -5.30 22.42
C ALA A 459 -9.70 -4.22 22.25
N VAL A 460 -8.91 -4.00 23.30
CA VAL A 460 -7.69 -3.20 23.24
C VAL A 460 -6.50 -4.13 23.28
N LEU A 461 -5.72 -4.13 22.21
CA LEU A 461 -4.46 -4.86 22.16
C LEU A 461 -3.33 -3.93 22.60
N PHE A 462 -2.45 -4.44 23.43
CA PHE A 462 -1.25 -3.73 23.84
C PHE A 462 -0.06 -4.68 23.98
N ILE A 463 1.13 -4.11 23.82
CA ILE A 463 2.39 -4.83 24.02
C ILE A 463 2.81 -4.63 25.47
N ALA A 464 3.22 -5.70 26.15
CA ALA A 464 3.71 -5.62 27.52
C ALA A 464 4.98 -4.76 27.62
N ASP A 465 5.20 -4.08 28.75
CA ASP A 465 6.41 -3.25 28.96
C ASP A 465 7.71 -4.08 28.85
N LEU A 466 7.65 -5.35 29.29
CA LEU A 466 8.76 -6.31 29.22
C LEU A 466 8.36 -7.56 28.44
N GLY A 467 9.31 -8.11 27.66
CA GLY A 467 9.19 -9.43 27.03
C GLY A 467 8.53 -9.46 25.64
N GLY A 468 8.07 -8.32 25.10
CA GLY A 468 7.56 -8.24 23.72
C GLY A 468 6.21 -8.96 23.48
N HIS A 469 5.62 -9.57 24.50
CA HIS A 469 4.34 -10.26 24.42
C HIS A 469 3.19 -9.30 24.14
N VAL A 470 2.20 -9.79 23.39
CA VAL A 470 0.99 -9.06 23.04
C VAL A 470 -0.17 -9.60 23.87
N TYR A 471 -0.93 -8.67 24.46
CA TYR A 471 -2.13 -8.96 25.22
C TYR A 471 -3.34 -8.37 24.49
N ASP A 472 -4.45 -9.09 24.48
CA ASP A 472 -5.77 -8.51 24.18
C ASP A 472 -6.53 -8.28 25.48
N MET A 473 -7.11 -7.10 25.64
CA MET A 473 -7.86 -6.71 26.82
C MET A 473 -9.31 -6.47 26.45
N ASN A 474 -10.20 -7.24 27.08
CA ASN A 474 -11.64 -7.17 26.83
C ASN A 474 -12.36 -6.83 28.14
N TYR A 475 -13.48 -6.11 28.02
CA TYR A 475 -14.35 -5.84 29.17
C TYR A 475 -15.11 -7.12 29.59
N SER A 476 -15.07 -7.44 30.88
CA SER A 476 -15.76 -8.58 31.46
C SER A 476 -16.93 -8.11 32.31
N PHE A 477 -18.15 -8.28 31.81
CA PHE A 477 -19.39 -7.96 32.54
C PHE A 477 -19.54 -8.72 33.86
N GLU A 478 -18.97 -9.93 33.97
CA GLU A 478 -19.04 -10.75 35.18
C GLU A 478 -18.28 -10.14 36.36
N THR A 479 -17.20 -9.41 36.06
CA THR A 479 -16.32 -8.82 37.07
C THR A 479 -16.24 -7.29 37.01
N ASP A 480 -16.95 -6.65 36.08
CA ASP A 480 -16.90 -5.19 35.83
C ASP A 480 -15.45 -4.68 35.71
N GLN A 481 -14.65 -5.40 34.93
CA GLN A 481 -13.22 -5.16 34.79
C GLN A 481 -12.74 -5.48 33.39
N TYR A 482 -11.79 -4.69 32.90
CA TYR A 482 -11.01 -5.01 31.73
C TYR A 482 -9.95 -6.05 32.08
N LYS A 483 -9.97 -7.19 31.39
CA LYS A 483 -9.06 -8.31 31.67
C LYS A 483 -8.13 -8.56 30.49
N PRO A 484 -6.81 -8.43 30.68
CA PRO A 484 -5.85 -8.78 29.65
C PRO A 484 -5.69 -10.30 29.57
N ARG A 485 -5.58 -10.84 28.35
CA ARG A 485 -5.21 -12.22 28.04
C ARG A 485 -3.97 -12.19 27.16
N ASP A 486 -2.96 -12.98 27.52
CA ASP A 486 -1.77 -13.16 26.69
C ASP A 486 -2.15 -13.98 25.45
N ILE A 487 -2.04 -13.38 24.27
CA ILE A 487 -2.31 -14.04 22.99
C ILE A 487 -1.04 -14.50 22.29
N SER A 488 0.13 -14.06 22.74
CA SER A 488 1.45 -14.53 22.27
C SER A 488 1.80 -15.92 22.80
N ILE A 489 1.14 -16.40 23.86
CA ILE A 489 1.38 -17.70 24.50
C ILE A 489 1.30 -18.92 23.56
N ILE A 490 0.60 -18.82 22.43
CA ILE A 490 0.56 -19.90 21.44
C ILE A 490 1.80 -19.98 20.54
N ALA A 491 2.55 -18.87 20.44
CA ALA A 491 3.76 -18.73 19.65
C ALA A 491 4.86 -17.90 20.36
N PRO A 492 5.24 -18.22 21.63
CA PRO A 492 6.18 -17.42 22.42
C PRO A 492 7.56 -17.23 21.75
N HIS A 493 8.04 -18.23 20.99
CA HIS A 493 9.27 -18.13 20.19
C HIS A 493 9.30 -16.98 19.15
N LEU A 494 8.15 -16.39 18.80
CA LEU A 494 8.08 -15.19 17.96
C LEU A 494 8.37 -13.90 18.75
N PHE A 495 8.32 -13.94 20.10
CA PHE A 495 8.34 -12.78 21.00
C PHE A 495 9.42 -12.84 22.10
N ASP A 496 9.66 -13.98 22.74
CA ASP A 496 10.49 -14.11 23.97
C ASP A 496 11.89 -13.48 23.89
N SER A 497 12.49 -13.46 22.70
CA SER A 497 13.84 -12.91 22.45
C SER A 497 13.84 -11.59 21.68
N TYR A 498 12.68 -10.98 21.52
CA TYR A 498 12.48 -9.84 20.63
C TYR A 498 11.59 -8.77 21.26
N THR A 499 11.69 -7.55 20.74
CA THR A 499 10.73 -6.48 21.06
C THR A 499 9.99 -6.06 19.80
N ILE A 500 8.79 -5.51 19.96
CA ILE A 500 8.03 -4.95 18.83
C ILE A 500 8.42 -3.48 18.69
N SER A 501 9.02 -3.12 17.55
CA SER A 501 9.52 -1.78 17.27
C SER A 501 8.48 -0.85 16.68
N ASP A 502 7.44 -1.37 16.02
CA ASP A 502 6.30 -0.63 15.50
C ASP A 502 5.16 -1.60 15.17
N TRP A 503 3.92 -1.13 15.08
CA TRP A 503 2.80 -1.98 14.66
C TRP A 503 1.59 -1.20 14.13
N ALA A 504 0.77 -1.86 13.31
CA ALA A 504 -0.40 -1.26 12.68
C ALA A 504 -1.53 -2.29 12.49
N TYR A 505 -2.76 -1.79 12.27
CA TYR A 505 -3.96 -2.62 12.13
C TYR A 505 -4.68 -2.36 10.81
N SER A 506 -4.86 -3.42 10.01
CA SER A 506 -5.75 -3.42 8.85
C SER A 506 -7.03 -4.17 9.21
N SER A 507 -8.17 -3.47 9.16
CA SER A 507 -9.47 -4.06 9.51
C SER A 507 -10.21 -4.65 8.29
N VAL A 508 -9.82 -4.29 7.07
CA VAL A 508 -10.50 -4.65 5.81
C VAL A 508 -9.43 -4.82 4.72
N PRO A 509 -9.48 -5.89 3.89
CA PRO A 509 -10.56 -6.88 3.78
C PRO A 509 -10.52 -7.99 4.85
N VAL A 510 -9.38 -8.15 5.52
CA VAL A 510 -9.17 -9.13 6.59
C VAL A 510 -8.62 -8.38 7.80
N SER A 511 -9.13 -8.72 9.00
CA SER A 511 -8.63 -8.19 10.27
C SER A 511 -7.23 -8.74 10.57
N LEU A 512 -6.21 -7.94 10.25
CA LEU A 512 -4.79 -8.27 10.35
C LEU A 512 -4.05 -7.22 11.17
N ILE A 513 -3.34 -7.66 12.21
CA ILE A 513 -2.38 -6.83 12.94
C ILE A 513 -0.98 -7.14 12.42
N TRP A 514 -0.19 -6.10 12.22
CA TRP A 514 1.16 -6.14 11.66
C TRP A 514 2.12 -5.58 12.69
N ALA A 515 3.05 -6.38 13.20
CA ALA A 515 4.03 -5.99 14.21
C ALA A 515 5.45 -6.16 13.68
N VAL A 516 6.19 -5.06 13.62
CA VAL A 516 7.61 -5.06 13.25
C VAL A 516 8.41 -5.52 14.45
N ARG A 517 9.23 -6.53 14.25
CA ARG A 517 10.08 -7.13 15.28
C ARG A 517 11.47 -6.49 15.25
N SER A 518 12.15 -6.46 16.40
CA SER A 518 13.46 -5.82 16.56
C SER A 518 14.59 -6.39 15.69
N ASP A 519 14.40 -7.56 15.07
CA ASP A 519 15.32 -8.17 14.11
C ASP A 519 14.97 -7.86 12.65
N GLY A 520 14.02 -6.96 12.40
CA GLY A 520 13.62 -6.54 11.06
C GLY A 520 12.61 -7.45 10.37
N LYS A 521 12.03 -8.44 11.08
CA LYS A 521 10.94 -9.28 10.54
C LYS A 521 9.57 -8.67 10.83
N LEU A 522 8.56 -9.05 10.05
CA LEU A 522 7.18 -8.59 10.24
C LEU A 522 6.31 -9.74 10.71
N VAL A 523 5.84 -9.67 11.95
CA VAL A 523 4.90 -10.65 12.54
C VAL A 523 3.48 -10.20 12.23
N GLY A 524 2.68 -11.07 11.63
CA GLY A 524 1.27 -10.83 11.38
C GLY A 524 0.37 -11.65 12.32
N LEU A 525 -0.81 -11.12 12.62
CA LEU A 525 -1.87 -11.83 13.36
C LEU A 525 -3.20 -11.66 12.64
N THR A 526 -3.78 -12.78 12.22
CA THR A 526 -5.21 -12.83 11.87
C THR A 526 -6.01 -12.84 13.16
N TYR A 527 -6.70 -11.73 13.43
CA TYR A 527 -7.36 -11.47 14.71
C TYR A 527 -8.86 -11.31 14.54
N LEU A 528 -9.62 -12.26 15.08
CA LEU A 528 -11.04 -12.10 15.35
C LEU A 528 -11.33 -12.61 16.75
N SER A 529 -11.63 -11.68 17.65
CA SER A 529 -12.03 -11.94 19.03
C SER A 529 -13.50 -11.56 19.22
N GLY A 530 -14.17 -12.17 20.21
CA GLY A 530 -15.59 -11.91 20.50
C GLY A 530 -16.60 -12.80 19.76
N GLN A 531 -16.20 -13.52 18.71
CA GLN A 531 -16.99 -14.58 18.07
C GLN A 531 -16.37 -15.95 18.38
N LYS A 532 -17.14 -16.91 18.89
CA LYS A 532 -16.64 -18.25 19.23
C LYS A 532 -16.78 -19.21 18.04
N PRO A 533 -15.72 -19.95 17.64
CA PRO A 533 -14.37 -19.94 18.19
C PRO A 533 -13.56 -18.68 17.78
N ASP A 534 -12.75 -18.15 18.71
CA ASP A 534 -11.83 -17.04 18.41
C ASP A 534 -10.82 -17.50 17.34
N VAL A 535 -10.44 -16.61 16.42
CA VAL A 535 -9.40 -16.88 15.42
C VAL A 535 -8.18 -16.03 15.77
N LEU A 536 -7.11 -16.71 16.19
CA LEU A 536 -5.83 -16.14 16.58
C LEU A 536 -4.71 -16.84 15.81
N GLY A 537 -4.48 -16.39 14.58
CA GLY A 537 -3.51 -17.01 13.67
C GLY A 537 -2.24 -16.18 13.52
N TRP A 538 -1.23 -16.43 14.35
CA TRP A 538 0.11 -15.82 14.17
C TRP A 538 0.78 -16.35 12.91
N HIS A 539 1.55 -15.50 12.26
CA HIS A 539 2.30 -15.84 11.05
C HIS A 539 3.46 -14.85 10.86
N LEU A 540 4.48 -15.25 10.10
CA LEU A 540 5.73 -14.49 9.96
C LEU A 540 5.91 -14.05 8.52
N HIS A 541 6.42 -12.83 8.30
CA HIS A 541 6.73 -12.30 6.98
C HIS A 541 8.17 -11.81 6.93
N GLU A 542 8.84 -12.21 5.85
CA GLU A 542 10.22 -11.88 5.53
C GLU A 542 10.33 -11.37 4.10
N THR A 543 11.29 -10.50 3.86
CA THR A 543 11.68 -9.98 2.55
C THR A 543 13.21 -9.95 2.49
N ASP A 544 13.78 -9.67 1.32
CA ASP A 544 15.20 -9.37 1.19
C ASP A 544 15.49 -7.93 1.70
N GLY A 545 15.36 -7.77 3.01
CA GLY A 545 15.41 -6.48 3.72
C GLY A 545 14.83 -6.57 5.13
N GLU A 546 14.96 -5.48 5.86
CA GLU A 546 14.50 -5.35 7.25
C GLU A 546 13.34 -4.33 7.33
N PHE A 547 12.21 -4.73 7.90
CA PHE A 547 11.11 -3.82 8.23
C PHE A 547 11.50 -2.93 9.41
N GLU A 548 11.23 -1.62 9.32
CA GLU A 548 11.55 -0.66 10.41
C GLU A 548 10.30 0.03 10.99
N SER A 549 9.33 0.37 10.16
CA SER A 549 8.10 1.07 10.57
C SER A 549 6.93 0.72 9.67
N VAL A 550 5.71 0.74 10.21
CA VAL A 550 4.48 0.38 9.49
C VAL A 550 3.34 1.34 9.80
N ALA A 551 2.51 1.63 8.80
CA ALA A 551 1.28 2.39 8.95
C ALA A 551 0.20 1.80 8.04
N VAL A 552 -1.06 1.87 8.46
CA VAL A 552 -2.19 1.40 7.64
C VAL A 552 -3.13 2.57 7.35
N ILE A 553 -3.48 2.76 6.08
CA ILE A 553 -4.43 3.78 5.64
C ILE A 553 -5.51 3.19 4.72
N PRO A 554 -6.77 3.67 4.78
CA PRO A 554 -7.76 3.36 3.75
C PRO A 554 -7.37 4.00 2.41
N GLU A 555 -7.69 3.33 1.32
CA GLU A 555 -7.52 3.83 -0.04
C GLU A 555 -8.81 3.70 -0.85
N SER A 556 -8.86 4.37 -1.99
CA SER A 556 -10.01 4.41 -2.91
C SER A 556 -10.50 3.04 -3.39
N SER A 557 -9.64 2.02 -3.31
CA SER A 557 -9.99 0.60 -3.56
C SER A 557 -11.03 0.03 -2.59
N GLY A 558 -11.26 0.68 -1.44
CA GLY A 558 -12.10 0.18 -0.35
C GLY A 558 -11.36 -0.73 0.64
N GLU A 559 -10.05 -0.90 0.47
CA GLU A 559 -9.18 -1.67 1.35
C GLU A 559 -8.35 -0.76 2.26
N LYS A 560 -7.89 -1.28 3.40
CA LYS A 560 -6.91 -0.63 4.25
C LYS A 560 -5.53 -1.21 4.00
N MET A 561 -4.67 -0.42 3.35
CA MET A 561 -3.37 -0.84 2.84
C MET A 561 -2.25 -0.58 3.84
N LEU A 562 -1.34 -1.55 3.96
CA LEU A 562 -0.14 -1.46 4.79
C LEU A 562 0.97 -0.74 4.01
N TYR A 563 1.48 0.33 4.58
CA TYR A 563 2.71 1.01 4.17
C TYR A 563 3.82 0.61 5.14
N ALA A 564 5.02 0.40 4.63
CA ALA A 564 6.19 0.01 5.40
C ALA A 564 7.43 0.80 4.98
N VAL A 565 8.29 1.08 5.96
CA VAL A 565 9.68 1.47 5.72
C VAL A 565 10.52 0.21 5.74
N ILE A 566 11.19 -0.10 4.63
CA ILE A 566 12.02 -1.30 4.50
C ILE A 566 13.45 -0.89 4.17
N LYS A 567 14.40 -1.32 5.01
CA LYS A 567 15.85 -1.17 4.77
C LYS A 567 16.33 -2.32 3.90
N ARG A 568 16.92 -2.02 2.74
CA ARG A 568 17.43 -3.00 1.77
C ARG A 568 18.88 -2.74 1.44
N ARG A 569 19.60 -3.80 1.06
CA ARG A 569 20.98 -3.74 0.59
C ARG A 569 20.97 -3.77 -0.95
N ILE A 570 20.99 -2.62 -1.60
CA ILE A 570 20.94 -2.51 -3.07
C ILE A 570 22.32 -2.17 -3.61
N ASN A 571 22.83 -2.99 -4.54
CA ASN A 571 24.16 -2.85 -5.13
C ASN A 571 25.26 -2.64 -4.07
N GLY A 572 25.14 -3.35 -2.94
CA GLY A 572 26.08 -3.24 -1.82
C GLY A 572 25.99 -1.95 -1.01
N VAL A 573 24.87 -1.21 -1.03
CA VAL A 573 24.62 -0.04 -0.18
C VAL A 573 23.27 -0.16 0.52
N ASP A 574 23.20 0.19 1.80
CA ASP A 574 21.95 0.18 2.56
C ASP A 574 21.11 1.39 2.14
N ARG A 575 19.85 1.12 1.77
CA ARG A 575 18.84 2.07 1.33
C ARG A 575 17.55 1.84 2.10
N ARG A 576 16.70 2.86 2.20
CA ARG A 576 15.37 2.74 2.82
C ARG A 576 14.31 3.13 1.82
N TYR A 577 13.31 2.27 1.68
CA TYR A 577 12.19 2.46 0.76
C TYR A 577 10.89 2.55 1.53
N ILE A 578 10.02 3.46 1.06
CA ILE A 578 8.60 3.42 1.36
C ILE A 578 7.98 2.43 0.38
N GLU A 579 7.37 1.38 0.92
CA GLU A 579 6.72 0.34 0.14
C GLU A 579 5.30 0.11 0.65
N ARG A 580 4.38 -0.24 -0.25
CA ARG A 580 2.97 -0.52 0.05
C ARG A 580 2.68 -1.99 -0.23
N LEU A 581 2.15 -2.73 0.73
CA LEU A 581 1.66 -4.09 0.50
C LEU A 581 0.49 -4.03 -0.49
N HIS A 582 0.62 -4.72 -1.61
CA HIS A 582 -0.38 -4.69 -2.68
C HIS A 582 -1.67 -5.42 -2.26
N SER A 583 -2.78 -5.18 -2.97
CA SER A 583 -4.02 -5.95 -2.75
C SER A 583 -3.83 -7.42 -3.09
N ARG A 584 -4.46 -8.29 -2.28
CA ARG A 584 -4.61 -9.73 -2.57
C ARG A 584 -5.87 -10.03 -3.41
N ILE A 585 -6.72 -9.03 -3.62
CA ILE A 585 -7.95 -9.09 -4.42
C ILE A 585 -7.61 -8.66 -5.85
N PHE A 586 -7.92 -9.52 -6.81
CA PHE A 586 -7.77 -9.24 -8.24
C PHE A 586 -8.87 -9.94 -9.03
N SER A 587 -9.30 -9.34 -10.14
CA SER A 587 -10.30 -9.93 -11.04
C SER A 587 -9.66 -10.78 -12.15
N ASN A 588 -8.41 -10.50 -12.50
CA ASN A 588 -7.65 -11.25 -13.48
C ASN A 588 -6.31 -11.70 -12.87
N VAL A 589 -5.90 -12.92 -13.17
CA VAL A 589 -4.62 -13.48 -12.71
C VAL A 589 -3.41 -12.67 -13.18
N LYS A 590 -3.54 -11.93 -14.29
CA LYS A 590 -2.50 -11.01 -14.80
C LYS A 590 -2.21 -9.85 -13.84
N ASP A 591 -3.16 -9.50 -12.97
CA ASP A 591 -3.03 -8.41 -11.99
C ASP A 591 -2.47 -8.88 -10.64
N ALA A 592 -2.18 -10.18 -10.51
CA ALA A 592 -1.62 -10.74 -9.28
C ALA A 592 -0.20 -10.20 -9.04
N PHE A 593 -0.02 -9.45 -7.97
CA PHE A 593 1.24 -8.80 -7.61
C PHE A 593 1.94 -9.54 -6.47
N HIS A 594 2.99 -10.31 -6.78
CA HIS A 594 3.72 -11.16 -5.82
C HIS A 594 5.24 -10.99 -5.95
N VAL A 595 5.69 -9.73 -5.98
CA VAL A 595 7.10 -9.33 -5.98
C VAL A 595 7.33 -8.22 -4.97
N ASP A 596 8.48 -8.17 -4.32
CA ASP A 596 8.82 -7.14 -3.34
C ASP A 596 9.63 -6.00 -3.95
N SER A 597 9.53 -4.80 -3.38
CA SER A 597 10.05 -3.57 -3.99
C SER A 597 9.67 -3.44 -5.48
N GLY A 598 8.50 -3.95 -5.85
CA GLY A 598 8.15 -4.14 -7.25
C GLY A 598 7.45 -2.95 -7.89
N LEU A 599 7.50 -2.91 -9.21
CA LEU A 599 6.74 -1.98 -10.05
C LEU A 599 5.92 -2.75 -11.09
N SER A 600 4.90 -2.07 -11.61
CA SER A 600 4.02 -2.61 -12.64
C SER A 600 4.09 -1.76 -13.89
N TYR A 601 4.15 -2.42 -15.05
CA TYR A 601 3.83 -1.81 -16.34
C TYR A 601 2.41 -2.19 -16.73
N ASP A 602 1.56 -1.17 -16.91
CA ASP A 602 0.25 -1.29 -17.54
C ASP A 602 -0.15 0.05 -18.15
N ASP A 603 -0.36 0.08 -19.47
CA ASP A 603 -0.80 1.28 -20.19
C ASP A 603 -1.98 0.95 -21.13
N PRO A 604 -3.15 0.59 -20.57
CA PRO A 604 -4.31 0.27 -21.38
C PRO A 604 -4.89 1.53 -22.03
N LYS A 605 -5.09 1.49 -23.34
CA LYS A 605 -5.85 2.52 -24.07
C LYS A 605 -7.31 2.11 -24.16
N THR A 606 -8.19 2.98 -23.70
CA THR A 606 -9.64 2.74 -23.73
C THR A 606 -10.14 2.70 -25.18
N ILE A 607 -10.87 1.64 -25.52
CA ILE A 607 -11.59 1.51 -26.77
C ILE A 607 -12.98 2.10 -26.56
N THR A 608 -13.40 2.99 -27.45
CA THR A 608 -14.73 3.60 -27.44
C THR A 608 -15.60 3.15 -28.61
N GLY A 609 -15.04 2.36 -29.53
CA GLY A 609 -15.77 1.76 -30.64
C GLY A 609 -14.97 0.67 -31.35
N ALA A 610 -15.67 -0.31 -31.92
CA ALA A 610 -15.10 -1.28 -32.85
C ALA A 610 -16.12 -1.56 -33.97
N THR A 611 -15.68 -1.58 -35.23
CA THR A 611 -16.57 -1.77 -36.40
C THR A 611 -16.84 -3.25 -36.68
N GLN A 612 -18.08 -3.58 -37.04
CA GLN A 612 -18.43 -4.88 -37.65
C GLN A 612 -18.09 -4.85 -39.14
N ALA A 613 -16.81 -4.70 -39.45
CA ALA A 613 -16.31 -4.56 -40.82
C ALA A 613 -15.11 -5.49 -41.06
N ASN A 614 -14.74 -5.61 -42.32
CA ASN A 614 -13.51 -6.24 -42.75
C ASN A 614 -12.63 -5.17 -43.40
N PRO A 615 -11.58 -4.67 -42.73
CA PRO A 615 -11.11 -5.08 -41.40
C PRO A 615 -11.86 -4.39 -40.23
N VAL A 616 -11.74 -4.97 -39.02
CA VAL A 616 -12.17 -4.33 -37.78
C VAL A 616 -11.31 -3.09 -37.53
N VAL A 617 -11.97 -1.94 -37.38
CA VAL A 617 -11.37 -0.66 -36.98
C VAL A 617 -11.73 -0.41 -35.53
N ILE A 618 -10.71 -0.23 -34.69
CA ILE A 618 -10.81 0.18 -33.30
C ILE A 618 -10.76 1.70 -33.22
N THR A 619 -11.68 2.29 -32.45
CA THR A 619 -11.65 3.69 -32.07
C THR A 619 -11.12 3.81 -30.65
N SER A 620 -10.01 4.51 -30.48
CA SER A 620 -9.37 4.79 -29.19
C SER A 620 -8.69 6.16 -29.27
N ALA A 621 -9.13 7.12 -28.46
CA ALA A 621 -8.67 8.50 -28.59
C ALA A 621 -7.19 8.65 -28.21
N SER A 622 -6.39 9.29 -29.07
CA SER A 622 -4.96 9.58 -28.83
C SER A 622 -4.16 8.37 -28.32
N HIS A 623 -4.39 7.20 -28.94
CA HIS A 623 -3.85 5.93 -28.46
C HIS A 623 -2.32 5.85 -28.47
N GLY A 624 -1.64 6.65 -29.29
CA GLY A 624 -0.17 6.72 -29.32
C GLY A 624 0.55 5.50 -29.94
N PHE A 625 -0.19 4.47 -30.33
CA PHE A 625 0.36 3.31 -31.05
C PHE A 625 0.93 3.69 -32.42
N SER A 626 1.86 2.88 -32.90
CA SER A 626 2.46 2.90 -34.24
C SER A 626 1.98 1.70 -35.06
N ASP A 627 1.97 1.82 -36.40
CA ASP A 627 1.74 0.66 -37.26
C ASP A 627 2.84 -0.39 -37.01
N GLY A 628 2.44 -1.65 -36.87
CA GLY A 628 3.33 -2.75 -36.47
C GLY A 628 3.42 -2.98 -34.95
N ASP A 629 2.83 -2.11 -34.11
CA ASP A 629 2.74 -2.39 -32.68
C ASP A 629 1.84 -3.61 -32.43
N MET A 630 2.29 -4.52 -31.57
CA MET A 630 1.47 -5.62 -31.08
C MET A 630 0.59 -5.12 -29.94
N VAL A 631 -0.71 -5.40 -30.01
CA VAL A 631 -1.68 -5.03 -28.99
C VAL A 631 -2.51 -6.23 -28.53
N GLN A 632 -2.75 -6.30 -27.22
CA GLN A 632 -3.74 -7.21 -26.64
C GLN A 632 -5.07 -6.47 -26.47
N ILE A 633 -6.15 -7.08 -26.95
CA ILE A 633 -7.51 -6.56 -26.77
C ILE A 633 -8.19 -7.34 -25.64
N THR A 634 -8.74 -6.62 -24.66
CA THR A 634 -9.46 -7.21 -23.53
C THR A 634 -10.71 -6.38 -23.20
N ASP A 635 -11.55 -6.91 -22.32
CA ASP A 635 -12.71 -6.23 -21.71
C ASP A 635 -13.76 -5.69 -22.71
N MET A 636 -13.77 -6.19 -23.96
CA MET A 636 -14.84 -5.89 -24.92
C MET A 636 -16.17 -6.39 -24.36
N ALA A 637 -17.14 -5.49 -24.22
CA ALA A 637 -18.45 -5.63 -23.55
C ALA A 637 -18.48 -5.45 -22.01
N GLY A 638 -17.41 -4.96 -21.39
CA GLY A 638 -17.35 -4.75 -19.93
C GLY A 638 -17.32 -6.07 -19.12
N ILE A 639 -17.16 -5.97 -17.79
CA ILE A 639 -16.96 -7.12 -16.89
C ILE A 639 -18.32 -7.72 -16.42
N GLY A 640 -19.32 -7.79 -17.31
CA GLY A 640 -20.72 -8.17 -16.97
C GLY A 640 -21.41 -9.09 -17.99
N THR A 641 -22.73 -9.26 -17.88
CA THR A 641 -23.56 -10.10 -18.79
C THR A 641 -23.90 -9.42 -20.13
N GLU A 642 -23.27 -8.29 -20.46
CA GLU A 642 -23.53 -7.59 -21.70
C GLU A 642 -22.92 -8.34 -22.88
N THR A 643 -23.69 -8.52 -23.94
CA THR A 643 -23.22 -9.14 -25.19
C THR A 643 -22.69 -8.03 -26.09
N GLY A 644 -21.37 -7.99 -26.29
CA GLY A 644 -20.70 -7.17 -27.30
C GLY A 644 -19.53 -7.96 -27.89
N MET A 645 -18.72 -7.31 -28.74
CA MET A 645 -17.62 -7.89 -29.56
C MET A 645 -16.50 -8.64 -28.78
N THR A 646 -16.90 -9.68 -28.04
CA THR A 646 -16.09 -10.50 -27.14
C THR A 646 -15.17 -11.45 -27.88
N GLU A 647 -15.41 -11.68 -29.16
CA GLU A 647 -14.59 -12.48 -30.07
C GLU A 647 -13.15 -11.94 -30.15
N LEU A 648 -12.96 -10.65 -29.85
CA LEU A 648 -11.65 -10.02 -29.82
C LEU A 648 -10.88 -10.24 -28.50
N ASN A 649 -11.57 -10.55 -27.41
CA ASN A 649 -10.98 -10.61 -26.07
C ASN A 649 -9.95 -11.73 -25.94
N GLY A 650 -8.81 -11.43 -25.31
CA GLY A 650 -7.76 -12.41 -25.00
C GLY A 650 -6.78 -12.68 -26.15
N ASN A 651 -7.06 -12.15 -27.34
CA ASN A 651 -6.23 -12.31 -28.52
C ASN A 651 -5.22 -11.17 -28.71
N ARG A 652 -4.15 -11.47 -29.44
CA ARG A 652 -3.11 -10.52 -29.86
C ARG A 652 -3.35 -10.08 -31.30
N TYR A 653 -3.10 -8.82 -31.59
CA TYR A 653 -3.27 -8.24 -32.93
C TYR A 653 -2.11 -7.31 -33.25
N THR A 654 -1.82 -7.15 -34.55
CA THR A 654 -0.92 -6.11 -35.02
C THR A 654 -1.74 -4.88 -35.41
N VAL A 655 -1.29 -3.69 -34.98
CA VAL A 655 -1.86 -2.39 -35.35
C VAL A 655 -1.51 -2.07 -36.80
N GLN A 656 -2.50 -1.66 -37.60
CA GLN A 656 -2.30 -1.18 -38.98
C GLN A 656 -3.16 0.05 -39.27
N ASN A 657 -2.78 0.83 -40.30
CA ASN A 657 -3.53 1.96 -40.82
C ASN A 657 -3.94 2.94 -39.70
N LYS A 658 -3.01 3.20 -38.78
CA LYS A 658 -3.28 4.07 -37.64
C LYS A 658 -3.63 5.48 -38.09
N ALA A 659 -4.59 6.07 -37.41
CA ALA A 659 -4.80 7.51 -37.33
C ALA A 659 -4.51 7.96 -35.89
N THR A 660 -4.83 9.22 -35.55
CA THR A 660 -4.66 9.70 -34.17
C THR A 660 -5.61 9.00 -33.18
N ASN A 661 -6.80 8.62 -33.63
CA ASN A 661 -7.89 8.13 -32.77
C ASN A 661 -8.44 6.75 -33.20
N THR A 662 -7.85 6.12 -34.22
CA THR A 662 -8.34 4.86 -34.77
C THR A 662 -7.20 4.01 -35.29
N PHE A 663 -7.36 2.69 -35.30
CA PHE A 663 -6.46 1.76 -35.96
C PHE A 663 -7.19 0.49 -36.39
N GLU A 664 -6.66 -0.20 -37.40
CA GLU A 664 -7.17 -1.49 -37.87
C GLU A 664 -6.47 -2.65 -37.18
N LEU A 665 -7.20 -3.73 -36.93
CA LEU A 665 -6.66 -4.98 -36.40
C LEU A 665 -6.24 -5.93 -37.53
N LYS A 666 -5.02 -6.45 -37.41
CA LYS A 666 -4.52 -7.56 -38.23
C LYS A 666 -4.16 -8.76 -37.36
N GLY A 667 -4.36 -9.97 -37.90
CA GLY A 667 -3.97 -11.21 -37.22
C GLY A 667 -2.48 -11.25 -36.86
N ALA A 668 -2.14 -12.02 -35.83
CA ALA A 668 -0.83 -12.01 -35.18
C ALA A 668 0.19 -12.99 -35.78
N ASN A 669 -0.23 -13.93 -36.64
CA ASN A 669 0.57 -15.12 -36.94
C ASN A 669 1.48 -14.98 -38.17
N GLY A 670 1.40 -13.88 -38.91
CA GLY A 670 2.18 -13.72 -40.14
C GLY A 670 1.97 -14.90 -41.10
N SER A 671 0.74 -15.38 -41.20
CA SER A 671 0.40 -16.55 -42.01
C SER A 671 -0.14 -16.11 -43.37
N ALA A 672 0.38 -16.70 -44.44
CA ALA A 672 -0.12 -16.51 -45.79
C ALA A 672 -0.49 -17.86 -46.40
N ILE A 673 -1.52 -17.88 -47.21
CA ILE A 673 -2.01 -19.08 -47.89
C ILE A 673 -1.63 -18.99 -49.37
N ILE A 674 -1.02 -20.05 -49.89
CA ILE A 674 -0.83 -20.26 -51.33
C ILE A 674 -1.81 -21.35 -51.77
N THR A 675 -2.67 -21.03 -52.72
CA THR A 675 -3.61 -21.98 -53.32
C THR A 675 -3.25 -22.19 -54.78
N VAL A 676 -2.93 -23.44 -55.14
CA VAL A 676 -2.68 -23.82 -56.53
C VAL A 676 -4.01 -24.17 -57.20
N THR A 677 -4.55 -23.24 -57.97
CA THR A 677 -5.88 -23.36 -58.59
C THR A 677 -5.85 -24.16 -59.89
N ASP A 678 -4.73 -24.13 -60.62
CA ASP A 678 -4.56 -24.81 -61.91
C ASP A 678 -3.09 -25.20 -62.14
N ALA A 679 -2.68 -26.30 -61.50
CA ALA A 679 -1.30 -26.78 -61.52
C ALA A 679 -0.79 -27.14 -62.92
N ALA A 680 -1.68 -27.67 -63.78
CA ALA A 680 -1.34 -28.17 -65.11
C ALA A 680 -0.91 -27.07 -66.09
N ASN A 681 -1.22 -25.80 -65.81
CA ASN A 681 -0.97 -24.67 -66.71
C ASN A 681 -0.03 -23.61 -66.13
N ILE A 682 0.65 -23.88 -65.01
CA ILE A 682 1.68 -22.98 -64.48
C ILE A 682 2.86 -22.95 -65.47
N ALA A 683 3.25 -21.76 -65.91
CA ALA A 683 4.39 -21.59 -66.81
C ALA A 683 5.73 -21.80 -66.07
N VAL A 684 6.69 -22.41 -66.75
CA VAL A 684 8.10 -22.40 -66.30
C VAL A 684 8.56 -20.94 -66.20
N GLY A 685 9.15 -20.57 -65.07
CA GLY A 685 9.57 -19.20 -64.76
C GLY A 685 8.56 -18.39 -63.95
N THR A 686 7.35 -18.90 -63.67
CA THR A 686 6.40 -18.23 -62.75
C THR A 686 7.02 -18.08 -61.37
N LYS A 687 6.88 -16.90 -60.75
CA LYS A 687 7.51 -16.59 -59.46
C LYS A 687 6.50 -16.45 -58.33
N ILE A 688 6.91 -16.91 -57.16
CA ILE A 688 6.29 -16.62 -55.87
C ILE A 688 7.29 -15.79 -55.08
N THR A 689 6.96 -14.55 -54.79
CA THR A 689 7.79 -13.64 -54.00
C THR A 689 7.27 -13.61 -52.57
N LEU A 690 8.12 -13.94 -51.61
CA LEU A 690 7.87 -13.85 -50.18
C LEU A 690 8.63 -12.65 -49.62
N THR A 691 7.92 -11.73 -49.00
CA THR A 691 8.50 -10.64 -48.20
C THR A 691 8.35 -11.02 -46.73
N LEU A 692 9.46 -11.29 -46.06
CA LEU A 692 9.49 -11.64 -44.63
C LEU A 692 9.20 -10.41 -43.76
N SER A 693 8.92 -10.63 -42.48
CA SER A 693 8.57 -9.57 -41.53
C SER A 693 9.60 -8.46 -41.38
N ASP A 694 10.88 -8.72 -41.67
CA ASP A 694 11.96 -7.72 -41.67
C ASP A 694 12.11 -6.93 -42.99
N GLY A 695 11.26 -7.21 -43.98
CA GLY A 695 11.29 -6.60 -45.31
C GLY A 695 12.25 -7.27 -46.30
N SER A 696 12.98 -8.31 -45.89
CA SER A 696 13.77 -9.13 -46.82
C SER A 696 12.87 -9.91 -47.76
N THR A 697 13.33 -10.14 -49.00
CA THR A 697 12.54 -10.84 -50.02
C THR A 697 13.22 -12.12 -50.49
N VAL A 698 12.43 -13.19 -50.61
CA VAL A 698 12.82 -14.48 -51.16
C VAL A 698 11.92 -14.79 -52.35
N VAL A 699 12.50 -15.14 -53.50
CA VAL A 699 11.74 -15.40 -54.73
C VAL A 699 11.90 -16.86 -55.12
N MET A 700 10.81 -17.61 -55.11
CA MET A 700 10.77 -18.98 -55.63
C MET A 700 10.32 -19.00 -57.08
N THR A 701 10.99 -19.75 -57.94
CA THR A 701 10.69 -19.81 -59.38
C THR A 701 10.26 -21.21 -59.83
N ALA A 702 9.18 -21.30 -60.59
CA ALA A 702 8.71 -22.56 -61.17
C ALA A 702 9.72 -23.09 -62.21
N THR A 703 10.09 -24.35 -62.14
CA THR A 703 11.02 -25.00 -63.09
C THR A 703 10.44 -26.29 -63.66
N ALA A 704 10.86 -26.63 -64.88
CA ALA A 704 10.58 -27.94 -65.48
C ALA A 704 11.62 -29.00 -65.08
N ALA A 705 12.69 -28.61 -64.37
CA ALA A 705 13.69 -29.54 -63.87
C ALA A 705 13.15 -30.34 -62.67
N ASP A 706 13.28 -31.66 -62.73
CA ASP A 706 12.93 -32.58 -61.65
C ASP A 706 14.14 -33.50 -61.33
N PRO A 707 14.83 -33.32 -60.20
CA PRO A 707 14.59 -32.30 -59.15
C PRO A 707 15.03 -30.89 -59.59
N PRO A 708 14.53 -29.82 -58.91
CA PRO A 708 14.96 -28.43 -59.15
C PRO A 708 16.47 -28.23 -58.98
N ALA A 709 17.04 -27.23 -59.69
CA ALA A 709 18.49 -26.99 -59.70
C ALA A 709 18.97 -26.02 -58.61
N SER A 710 18.04 -25.25 -58.01
CA SER A 710 18.30 -24.23 -57.00
C SER A 710 17.36 -24.39 -55.79
N PRO A 711 17.79 -24.00 -54.57
CA PRO A 711 16.96 -23.97 -53.36
C PRO A 711 15.69 -23.12 -53.47
N ASN A 712 15.68 -22.17 -54.40
CA ASN A 712 14.59 -21.21 -54.60
C ASN A 712 13.78 -21.55 -55.86
N GLU A 713 13.63 -22.84 -56.17
CA GLU A 713 12.86 -23.33 -57.29
C GLU A 713 11.89 -24.43 -56.87
N PHE A 714 10.72 -24.49 -57.50
CA PHE A 714 9.76 -25.59 -57.31
C PHE A 714 9.46 -26.31 -58.63
N SER A 715 9.44 -27.64 -58.59
CA SER A 715 9.28 -28.49 -59.78
C SER A 715 7.82 -28.61 -60.22
N LEU A 716 7.58 -28.45 -61.52
CA LEU A 716 6.30 -28.72 -62.19
C LEU A 716 6.19 -30.16 -62.73
N GLY A 717 7.27 -30.97 -62.68
CA GLY A 717 7.47 -32.13 -63.56
C GLY A 717 7.21 -33.54 -63.00
N ASP A 718 7.00 -33.72 -61.70
CA ASP A 718 7.00 -35.07 -61.07
C ASP A 718 5.68 -35.86 -61.14
N GLY A 719 4.64 -35.29 -61.77
CA GLY A 719 3.32 -35.93 -61.91
C GLY A 719 2.48 -36.02 -60.63
N THR A 720 3.00 -35.61 -59.46
CA THR A 720 2.23 -35.53 -58.19
C THR A 720 1.70 -34.14 -57.89
N ASN A 721 2.20 -33.12 -58.58
CA ASN A 721 1.83 -31.71 -58.36
C ASN A 721 0.40 -31.34 -58.82
N ASN A 722 -0.36 -32.27 -59.42
CA ASN A 722 -1.67 -31.97 -60.02
C ASN A 722 -2.85 -32.01 -59.03
N GLY A 723 -2.60 -31.91 -57.72
CA GLY A 723 -3.67 -31.90 -56.71
C GLY A 723 -3.31 -31.52 -55.27
N VAL A 724 -2.03 -31.58 -54.87
CA VAL A 724 -1.62 -31.34 -53.47
C VAL A 724 -0.61 -30.22 -53.26
N ALA A 725 0.02 -29.62 -54.29
CA ALA A 725 0.97 -28.51 -54.15
C ALA A 725 2.22 -28.78 -53.25
N ASP A 726 2.52 -30.04 -52.94
CA ASP A 726 3.59 -30.47 -52.02
C ASP A 726 4.98 -29.95 -52.41
N ASN A 727 5.27 -29.86 -53.71
CA ASN A 727 6.55 -29.41 -54.24
C ASN A 727 6.91 -27.96 -53.91
N ILE A 728 5.91 -27.13 -53.60
CA ILE A 728 6.13 -25.74 -53.16
C ILE A 728 6.48 -25.73 -51.66
N ALA A 729 5.88 -26.62 -50.85
CA ALA A 729 6.07 -26.68 -49.41
C ALA A 729 7.38 -27.36 -48.98
N VAL A 730 7.62 -28.61 -49.44
CA VAL A 730 8.76 -29.44 -49.00
C VAL A 730 9.82 -29.64 -50.10
N GLY A 731 9.43 -29.59 -51.38
CA GLY A 731 10.28 -29.87 -52.55
C GLY A 731 10.40 -31.37 -52.89
N THR A 732 10.85 -31.70 -54.11
CA THR A 732 10.89 -33.10 -54.65
C THR A 732 12.24 -33.78 -54.38
N GLY A 733 12.24 -35.08 -54.05
CA GLY A 733 13.46 -35.92 -54.08
C GLY A 733 14.57 -35.56 -53.09
N GLY A 734 14.25 -34.84 -52.01
CA GLY A 734 15.24 -34.41 -50.99
C GLY A 734 15.91 -33.06 -51.27
N VAL A 735 15.36 -32.24 -52.17
CA VAL A 735 15.78 -30.85 -52.45
C VAL A 735 14.64 -29.86 -52.16
N LEU A 736 14.98 -28.58 -52.01
CA LEU A 736 14.44 -27.63 -51.06
C LEU A 736 13.18 -26.85 -51.53
N GLY A 737 12.07 -26.92 -50.78
CA GLY A 737 10.90 -26.02 -50.87
C GLY A 737 10.84 -24.94 -49.76
N LEU A 738 9.69 -24.30 -49.56
CA LEU A 738 9.47 -23.22 -48.57
C LEU A 738 10.03 -23.53 -47.17
N ASN A 739 9.95 -24.78 -46.71
CA ASN A 739 10.46 -25.22 -45.40
C ASN A 739 11.98 -25.12 -45.21
N ASN A 740 12.75 -24.83 -46.26
CA ASN A 740 14.19 -24.63 -46.16
C ASN A 740 14.61 -23.15 -46.16
N ILE A 741 13.65 -22.26 -46.35
CA ILE A 741 13.86 -20.84 -46.07
C ILE A 741 13.83 -20.69 -44.55
N ALA A 742 14.88 -20.11 -43.99
CA ALA A 742 14.99 -19.91 -42.55
C ALA A 742 13.76 -19.16 -42.01
N ASN A 743 13.23 -19.64 -40.88
CA ASN A 743 12.05 -19.10 -40.21
C ASN A 743 10.72 -19.25 -40.95
N LEU A 744 10.65 -19.98 -42.08
CA LEU A 744 9.37 -20.35 -42.69
C LEU A 744 8.99 -21.79 -42.36
N SER A 745 7.71 -21.99 -42.09
CA SER A 745 7.08 -23.30 -41.91
C SER A 745 5.88 -23.41 -42.84
N ALA A 746 5.88 -24.43 -43.67
CA ALA A 746 4.82 -24.80 -44.59
C ALA A 746 4.58 -26.31 -44.48
N PRO A 747 3.70 -26.79 -43.59
CA PRO A 747 3.46 -28.22 -43.42
C PRO A 747 3.05 -28.87 -44.74
N ASN A 748 3.39 -30.17 -44.92
CA ASN A 748 3.04 -30.90 -46.14
C ASN A 748 1.52 -30.77 -46.39
N PRO A 749 1.12 -30.14 -47.52
CA PRO A 749 -0.26 -29.83 -47.81
C PRO A 749 -1.08 -31.10 -48.14
N ALA A 750 -2.23 -31.27 -47.47
CA ALA A 750 -3.15 -32.38 -47.74
C ALA A 750 -4.00 -32.19 -49.03
N ALA A 751 -3.97 -31.00 -49.64
CA ALA A 751 -4.72 -30.58 -50.82
C ALA A 751 -3.97 -29.42 -51.51
N ASN A 752 -4.54 -28.80 -52.54
CA ASN A 752 -3.92 -27.71 -53.30
C ASN A 752 -3.72 -26.37 -52.53
N VAL A 753 -3.72 -26.39 -51.19
CA VAL A 753 -3.65 -25.23 -50.31
C VAL A 753 -2.48 -25.41 -49.34
N ILE A 754 -1.57 -24.45 -49.33
CA ILE A 754 -0.38 -24.41 -48.47
C ILE A 754 -0.54 -23.23 -47.51
N THR A 755 -0.49 -23.51 -46.22
CA THR A 755 -0.36 -22.44 -45.21
C THR A 755 1.11 -22.23 -44.93
N VAL A 756 1.59 -21.01 -45.12
CA VAL A 756 2.97 -20.60 -44.87
C VAL A 756 2.95 -19.69 -43.65
N THR A 757 3.77 -20.01 -42.65
CA THR A 757 3.87 -19.26 -41.41
C THR A 757 5.32 -18.88 -41.17
N GLU A 758 5.56 -17.63 -40.77
CA GLU A 758 6.90 -17.17 -40.36
C GLU A 758 7.08 -17.37 -38.84
N THR A 759 8.02 -18.21 -38.43
CA THR A 759 8.30 -18.51 -37.01
C THR A 759 9.79 -18.82 -36.77
N PRO A 760 10.47 -18.07 -35.87
CA PRO A 760 10.02 -16.82 -35.25
C PRO A 760 9.94 -15.68 -36.28
N ARG A 761 9.10 -14.68 -36.02
CA ARG A 761 9.12 -13.43 -36.81
C ARG A 761 10.44 -12.70 -36.59
N LEU A 762 11.00 -12.16 -37.67
CA LEU A 762 12.24 -11.38 -37.68
C LEU A 762 12.02 -9.90 -37.33
N SER A 763 10.78 -9.39 -37.44
CA SER A 763 10.41 -8.04 -37.04
C SER A 763 8.93 -7.94 -36.67
N THR A 764 8.61 -6.98 -35.80
CA THR A 764 7.23 -6.64 -35.41
C THR A 764 6.56 -5.68 -36.40
N ALA A 765 7.34 -4.91 -37.17
CA ALA A 765 6.85 -3.82 -38.01
C ALA A 765 6.05 -4.28 -39.25
N SER A 766 6.23 -5.52 -39.71
CA SER A 766 5.56 -6.08 -40.88
C SER A 766 5.38 -7.58 -40.71
N ILE A 767 4.51 -8.19 -41.51
CA ILE A 767 4.27 -9.65 -41.51
C ILE A 767 4.65 -10.25 -42.85
N LEU A 768 4.76 -11.57 -42.91
CA LEU A 768 4.89 -12.32 -44.15
C LEU A 768 3.84 -11.88 -45.17
N ALA A 769 4.31 -11.43 -46.32
CA ALA A 769 3.49 -11.15 -47.49
C ALA A 769 4.00 -11.97 -48.67
N ILE A 770 3.11 -12.69 -49.32
CA ILE A 770 3.39 -13.50 -50.50
C ILE A 770 2.71 -12.84 -51.71
N ALA A 771 3.39 -12.86 -52.85
CA ALA A 771 2.85 -12.44 -54.14
C ALA A 771 3.19 -13.50 -55.19
N SER A 772 2.31 -13.67 -56.18
CA SER A 772 2.53 -14.56 -57.32
C SER A 772 2.44 -13.76 -58.61
N ASP A 773 3.37 -14.01 -59.54
CA ASP A 773 3.34 -13.43 -60.89
C ASP A 773 2.25 -14.08 -61.77
N ASP A 774 1.67 -15.20 -61.35
CA ASP A 774 0.47 -15.81 -61.94
C ASP A 774 -0.61 -16.04 -60.86
N PRO A 775 -1.31 -14.98 -60.42
CA PRO A 775 -2.29 -15.06 -59.35
C PRO A 775 -3.55 -15.85 -59.75
N ILE A 776 -3.74 -16.13 -61.05
CA ILE A 776 -4.88 -16.92 -61.55
C ILE A 776 -4.66 -18.39 -61.22
N ARG A 777 -3.43 -18.89 -61.41
CA ARG A 777 -3.11 -20.32 -61.23
C ARG A 777 -2.47 -20.62 -59.88
N ILE A 778 -1.78 -19.66 -59.30
CA ILE A 778 -1.23 -19.70 -57.94
C ILE A 778 -1.81 -18.49 -57.20
N ALA A 779 -3.01 -18.67 -56.64
CA ALA A 779 -3.67 -17.64 -55.87
C ALA A 779 -2.98 -17.51 -54.51
N VAL A 780 -2.81 -16.28 -54.05
CA VAL A 780 -2.19 -16.00 -52.76
C VAL A 780 -3.16 -15.20 -51.91
N THR A 781 -3.39 -15.67 -50.69
CA THR A 781 -4.16 -14.96 -49.67
C THR A 781 -3.23 -14.66 -48.51
N ASN A 782 -2.73 -13.43 -48.45
CA ASN A 782 -2.00 -12.97 -47.28
C ASN A 782 -2.95 -12.78 -46.10
N GLU A 783 -2.43 -12.83 -44.87
CA GLU A 783 -3.22 -12.46 -43.68
C GLU A 783 -3.86 -11.08 -43.92
N THR A 784 -5.20 -11.06 -44.00
CA THR A 784 -6.00 -9.84 -44.11
C THR A 784 -6.20 -9.25 -42.72
N GLY A 785 -6.76 -8.04 -42.65
CA GLY A 785 -7.26 -7.56 -41.37
C GLY A 785 -8.40 -8.44 -40.87
N ILE A 786 -8.68 -8.35 -39.57
CA ILE A 786 -9.68 -9.19 -38.90
C ILE A 786 -11.06 -8.89 -39.45
N ASP A 787 -11.79 -9.90 -39.93
CA ASP A 787 -13.16 -9.75 -40.40
C ASP A 787 -14.14 -9.81 -39.22
N GLY A 788 -14.62 -8.63 -38.80
CA GLY A 788 -15.61 -8.50 -37.75
C GLY A 788 -17.06 -8.43 -38.25
N ALA A 789 -17.32 -8.65 -39.55
CA ALA A 789 -18.67 -8.51 -40.10
C ALA A 789 -19.68 -9.49 -39.46
N ALA A 790 -19.20 -10.64 -38.99
CA ALA A 790 -20.00 -11.64 -38.29
C ALA A 790 -19.94 -11.54 -36.75
N TYR A 791 -19.11 -10.64 -36.21
CA TYR A 791 -18.98 -10.47 -34.76
C TYR A 791 -20.20 -9.77 -34.20
N THR A 792 -20.42 -9.91 -32.91
CA THR A 792 -21.37 -9.08 -32.18
C THR A 792 -20.96 -7.60 -32.21
N ALA A 793 -21.94 -6.69 -32.17
CA ALA A 793 -21.68 -5.26 -32.22
C ALA A 793 -20.91 -4.81 -30.98
N TYR A 794 -20.03 -3.82 -31.15
CA TYR A 794 -19.39 -3.19 -30.00
C TYR A 794 -20.43 -2.48 -29.12
N VAL A 795 -20.29 -2.64 -27.80
CA VAL A 795 -21.15 -1.98 -26.80
C VAL A 795 -20.31 -1.05 -25.92
N SER A 796 -19.39 -1.60 -25.12
CA SER A 796 -18.64 -0.85 -24.12
C SER A 796 -17.36 -1.57 -23.66
N GLY A 797 -16.54 -0.91 -22.82
CA GLY A 797 -15.55 -1.54 -21.94
C GLY A 797 -14.17 -1.89 -22.52
N GLY A 798 -14.00 -1.95 -23.84
CA GLY A 798 -12.79 -2.46 -24.46
C GLY A 798 -11.50 -1.75 -24.06
N LYS A 799 -10.39 -2.49 -23.99
CA LYS A 799 -9.04 -1.97 -23.75
C LYS A 799 -8.04 -2.56 -24.74
N ALA A 800 -7.13 -1.71 -25.23
CA ALA A 800 -5.98 -2.12 -26.03
C ALA A 800 -4.69 -1.87 -25.25
N ARG A 801 -3.90 -2.91 -25.00
CA ARG A 801 -2.58 -2.79 -24.34
C ARG A 801 -1.47 -3.06 -25.34
N LYS A 802 -0.51 -2.15 -25.45
CA LYS A 802 0.70 -2.38 -26.26
C LYS A 802 1.59 -3.40 -25.56
N GLU A 803 2.07 -4.39 -26.30
CA GLU A 803 3.10 -5.28 -25.82
C GLU A 803 4.48 -4.62 -25.92
N ILE A 804 5.26 -4.69 -24.85
CA ILE A 804 6.63 -4.19 -24.81
C ILE A 804 7.61 -5.32 -24.48
N THR A 805 8.80 -5.23 -25.05
CA THR A 805 9.92 -6.13 -24.76
C THR A 805 10.94 -5.51 -23.82
N VAL A 806 11.10 -4.18 -23.86
CA VAL A 806 12.01 -3.46 -22.96
C VAL A 806 11.20 -2.74 -21.90
N VAL A 807 11.45 -3.06 -20.63
CA VAL A 807 10.82 -2.40 -19.49
C VAL A 807 11.85 -1.50 -18.82
N ASN A 808 11.50 -0.22 -18.69
CA ASN A 808 12.32 0.81 -18.04
C ASN A 808 11.74 1.19 -16.66
N GLY A 809 12.48 1.99 -15.90
CA GLY A 809 11.98 2.59 -14.65
C GLY A 809 12.37 1.83 -13.37
N LEU A 810 13.15 0.75 -13.46
CA LEU A 810 13.60 -0.06 -12.33
C LEU A 810 14.89 0.50 -11.69
N HIS A 811 15.03 1.82 -11.66
CA HIS A 811 16.25 2.51 -11.23
C HIS A 811 16.61 2.23 -9.76
N HIS A 812 15.64 1.87 -8.93
CA HIS A 812 15.85 1.50 -7.52
C HIS A 812 16.35 0.07 -7.31
N LEU A 813 16.35 -0.77 -8.35
CA LEU A 813 16.80 -2.17 -8.30
C LEU A 813 18.01 -2.45 -9.19
N ILE A 814 18.74 -1.41 -9.63
CA ILE A 814 19.91 -1.56 -10.48
C ILE A 814 20.91 -2.55 -9.85
N GLY A 815 21.29 -3.58 -10.63
CA GLY A 815 22.21 -4.62 -10.20
C GLY A 815 21.56 -5.80 -9.46
N GLU A 816 20.29 -5.70 -9.08
CA GLU A 816 19.57 -6.77 -8.39
C GLU A 816 18.95 -7.78 -9.35
N SER A 817 18.83 -9.03 -8.90
CA SER A 817 18.12 -10.09 -9.61
C SER A 817 16.63 -10.02 -9.32
N VAL A 818 15.82 -9.77 -10.35
CA VAL A 818 14.37 -9.59 -10.24
C VAL A 818 13.57 -10.78 -10.76
N ALA A 819 12.46 -11.09 -10.09
CA ALA A 819 11.41 -11.96 -10.59
C ALA A 819 10.46 -11.17 -11.49
N ILE A 820 9.96 -11.83 -12.53
CA ILE A 820 9.16 -11.20 -13.57
C ILE A 820 7.90 -12.02 -13.76
N TYR A 821 6.76 -11.36 -13.64
CA TYR A 821 5.44 -11.92 -13.90
C TYR A 821 4.77 -11.11 -15.02
N ALA A 822 4.66 -11.71 -16.20
CA ALA A 822 4.26 -11.06 -17.43
C ALA A 822 3.04 -11.77 -18.04
N ASP A 823 1.94 -11.03 -18.23
CA ASP A 823 0.67 -11.52 -18.77
C ASP A 823 0.16 -12.82 -18.12
N GLY A 824 0.34 -12.96 -16.80
CA GLY A 824 -0.12 -14.13 -16.04
C GLY A 824 0.87 -15.31 -16.04
N SER A 825 2.03 -15.14 -16.70
CA SER A 825 3.09 -16.14 -16.80
C SER A 825 4.36 -15.69 -16.09
N VAL A 826 5.10 -16.65 -15.53
CA VAL A 826 6.39 -16.36 -14.88
C VAL A 826 7.46 -16.37 -15.98
N ALA A 827 8.22 -15.30 -16.08
CA ALA A 827 9.38 -15.21 -16.98
C ALA A 827 10.68 -15.49 -16.21
N PRO A 828 11.76 -15.91 -16.90
CA PRO A 828 13.06 -16.14 -16.26
C PRO A 828 13.54 -14.89 -15.52
N LYS A 829 14.16 -15.08 -14.35
CA LYS A 829 14.76 -13.98 -13.59
C LYS A 829 15.84 -13.27 -14.43
N GLN A 830 15.94 -11.96 -14.27
CA GLN A 830 16.96 -11.13 -14.93
C GLN A 830 17.61 -10.19 -13.93
N THR A 831 18.82 -9.73 -14.23
CA THR A 831 19.48 -8.66 -13.47
C THR A 831 19.15 -7.32 -14.11
N VAL A 832 18.76 -6.34 -13.30
CA VAL A 832 18.45 -5.00 -13.79
C VAL A 832 19.73 -4.31 -14.26
N ALA A 833 19.71 -3.78 -15.48
CA ALA A 833 20.85 -3.10 -16.09
C ALA A 833 21.15 -1.75 -15.42
N ALA A 834 22.33 -1.17 -15.72
CA ALA A 834 22.77 0.11 -15.14
C ALA A 834 21.90 1.31 -15.51
N ASP A 835 21.11 1.20 -16.58
CA ASP A 835 20.13 2.20 -17.01
C ASP A 835 18.73 1.97 -16.43
N GLY A 836 18.56 0.98 -15.54
CA GLY A 836 17.28 0.66 -14.90
C GLY A 836 16.32 -0.13 -15.80
N SER A 837 16.83 -0.82 -16.83
CA SER A 837 16.02 -1.59 -17.77
C SER A 837 16.20 -3.12 -17.64
N ILE A 838 15.20 -3.85 -18.16
CA ILE A 838 15.27 -5.29 -18.46
C ILE A 838 14.70 -5.55 -19.86
N THR A 839 15.03 -6.70 -20.47
CA THR A 839 14.53 -7.07 -21.80
C THR A 839 13.91 -8.45 -21.81
N LEU A 840 12.61 -8.54 -22.04
CA LEU A 840 11.85 -9.77 -22.19
C LEU A 840 12.08 -10.40 -23.57
N THR A 841 12.16 -11.73 -23.60
CA THR A 841 12.24 -12.50 -24.85
C THR A 841 10.94 -12.42 -25.66
N GLN A 842 9.80 -12.31 -24.98
CA GLN A 842 8.48 -12.15 -25.57
C GLN A 842 7.84 -10.87 -25.04
N GLY A 843 7.18 -10.12 -25.92
CA GLY A 843 6.46 -8.91 -25.54
C GLY A 843 5.28 -9.24 -24.61
N ALA A 844 5.02 -8.34 -23.66
CA ALA A 844 3.89 -8.48 -22.73
C ALA A 844 3.18 -7.14 -22.50
N GLY A 845 1.88 -7.20 -22.26
CA GLY A 845 1.02 -6.02 -22.06
C GLY A 845 0.85 -5.60 -20.60
N ARG A 846 0.88 -6.56 -19.67
CA ARG A 846 0.83 -6.35 -18.22
C ARG A 846 2.03 -7.05 -17.58
N ILE A 847 2.88 -6.30 -16.87
CA ILE A 847 4.14 -6.83 -16.34
C ILE A 847 4.33 -6.37 -14.90
N HIS A 848 4.68 -7.28 -14.01
CA HIS A 848 5.05 -7.05 -12.62
C HIS A 848 6.49 -7.50 -12.40
N ILE A 849 7.36 -6.62 -11.90
CA ILE A 849 8.80 -6.87 -11.73
C ILE A 849 9.25 -6.39 -10.37
N GLY A 850 10.00 -7.21 -9.65
CA GLY A 850 10.58 -6.84 -8.36
C GLY A 850 11.43 -7.98 -7.78
N LEU A 851 11.85 -7.83 -6.54
CA LEU A 851 12.60 -8.84 -5.79
C LEU A 851 11.73 -10.06 -5.52
N SER A 852 12.31 -11.25 -5.61
CA SER A 852 11.63 -12.49 -5.25
C SER A 852 11.62 -12.71 -3.75
N TYR A 853 10.53 -13.28 -3.22
CA TYR A 853 10.48 -13.83 -1.87
C TYR A 853 9.95 -15.27 -1.92
N THR A 854 10.16 -16.02 -0.84
CA THR A 854 9.67 -17.41 -0.71
C THR A 854 8.54 -17.44 0.32
N SER A 855 7.48 -18.17 0.03
CA SER A 855 6.39 -18.43 0.98
C SER A 855 6.36 -19.91 1.32
N ASP A 856 6.34 -20.23 2.62
CA ASP A 856 6.36 -21.60 3.11
C ASP A 856 5.26 -21.81 4.17
N ILE A 857 4.55 -22.93 4.08
CA ILE A 857 3.79 -23.48 5.20
C ILE A 857 4.31 -24.87 5.52
N GLN A 858 4.39 -25.18 6.82
CA GLN A 858 4.70 -26.53 7.29
C GLN A 858 3.63 -27.01 8.26
N THR A 859 3.06 -28.18 7.99
CA THR A 859 2.03 -28.78 8.86
C THR A 859 2.62 -29.20 10.19
N LEU A 860 1.79 -29.25 11.23
CA LEU A 860 2.17 -29.87 12.50
C LEU A 860 2.35 -31.40 12.34
N PRO A 861 3.11 -32.05 13.24
CA PRO A 861 3.24 -33.50 13.24
C PRO A 861 1.89 -34.20 13.20
N ILE A 862 1.74 -35.14 12.26
CA ILE A 862 0.50 -35.87 12.03
C ILE A 862 0.14 -36.70 13.27
N VAL A 863 -1.12 -36.60 13.69
CA VAL A 863 -1.71 -37.39 14.78
C VAL A 863 -2.96 -38.12 14.28
N GLN A 864 -3.20 -39.33 14.78
CA GLN A 864 -4.35 -40.16 14.39
C GLN A 864 -5.45 -40.08 15.46
N ALA A 865 -6.70 -39.82 15.05
CA ALA A 865 -7.82 -39.59 15.97
C ALA A 865 -8.38 -40.84 16.70
N LYS A 866 -7.78 -42.04 16.61
CA LYS A 866 -8.29 -43.27 17.27
C LYS A 866 -7.16 -44.17 17.79
N GLY A 867 -7.13 -44.39 19.12
CA GLY A 867 -6.28 -45.36 19.83
C GLY A 867 -5.40 -44.74 20.94
N ASP A 868 -5.06 -45.52 21.97
CA ASP A 868 -4.15 -45.10 23.05
C ASP A 868 -2.78 -44.73 22.45
N GLY A 869 -2.42 -43.45 22.52
CA GLY A 869 -1.15 -42.90 22.02
C GLY A 869 -1.21 -42.03 20.75
N LEU A 870 -2.38 -41.85 20.11
CA LEU A 870 -2.65 -40.92 18.98
C LEU A 870 -1.60 -40.89 17.84
N GLY A 871 -0.84 -41.98 17.65
CA GLY A 871 0.22 -42.08 16.62
C GLY A 871 1.52 -41.31 16.95
N GLN A 872 1.68 -40.80 18.18
CA GLN A 872 2.97 -40.29 18.63
C GLN A 872 3.94 -41.45 18.88
N GLY A 873 5.21 -41.27 18.49
CA GLY A 873 6.26 -42.29 18.65
C GLY A 873 6.36 -43.33 17.52
N GLN A 874 5.40 -43.38 16.60
CA GLN A 874 5.46 -44.22 15.40
C GLN A 874 6.15 -43.49 14.24
N PHE A 875 6.84 -44.26 13.39
CA PHE A 875 7.27 -43.75 12.10
C PHE A 875 6.08 -43.60 11.17
N LYS A 876 6.10 -42.56 10.35
CA LYS A 876 5.08 -42.16 9.40
C LYS A 876 5.74 -41.96 8.05
N SER A 877 5.13 -42.48 7.00
CA SER A 877 5.55 -42.25 5.62
C SER A 877 4.39 -41.64 4.85
N VAL A 878 4.62 -40.50 4.20
CA VAL A 878 3.61 -39.83 3.37
C VAL A 878 3.99 -40.03 1.91
N SER A 879 3.14 -40.71 1.15
CA SER A 879 3.39 -41.01 -0.27
C SER A 879 2.70 -40.03 -1.21
N LYS A 880 1.59 -39.43 -0.77
CA LYS A 880 0.77 -38.53 -1.58
C LYS A 880 0.14 -37.44 -0.73
N ILE A 881 -0.06 -36.30 -1.38
CA ILE A 881 -0.84 -35.20 -0.86
C ILE A 881 -1.92 -34.77 -1.86
N HIS A 882 -3.05 -34.36 -1.31
CA HIS A 882 -4.16 -33.77 -2.04
C HIS A 882 -4.39 -32.38 -1.47
N LEU A 883 -4.09 -31.34 -2.25
CA LEU A 883 -4.33 -29.95 -1.86
C LEU A 883 -5.60 -29.49 -2.53
N ARG A 884 -6.55 -29.00 -1.74
CA ARG A 884 -7.68 -28.26 -2.29
C ARG A 884 -7.27 -26.80 -2.39
N VAL A 885 -7.27 -26.26 -3.59
CA VAL A 885 -6.79 -24.91 -3.86
C VAL A 885 -7.87 -24.08 -4.54
N ASP A 886 -7.70 -22.77 -4.50
CA ASP A 886 -8.60 -21.83 -5.16
C ASP A 886 -7.83 -20.72 -5.89
N THR A 887 -8.18 -20.46 -7.14
CA THR A 887 -7.70 -19.30 -7.92
C THR A 887 -6.16 -19.18 -7.84
N THR A 888 -5.47 -20.29 -8.08
CA THR A 888 -4.00 -20.39 -8.01
C THR A 888 -3.41 -21.14 -9.19
N ARG A 889 -2.09 -20.99 -9.40
CA ARG A 889 -1.30 -21.83 -10.31
C ARG A 889 -0.75 -23.10 -9.65
N GLY A 890 -1.12 -23.36 -8.39
CA GLY A 890 -0.56 -24.42 -7.56
C GLY A 890 0.74 -23.98 -6.87
N PRO A 891 1.23 -24.77 -5.90
CA PRO A 891 2.51 -24.51 -5.27
C PRO A 891 3.66 -24.70 -6.25
N SER A 892 4.79 -24.04 -6.02
CA SER A 892 6.01 -24.31 -6.79
C SER A 892 6.55 -25.72 -6.46
N GLN A 893 6.57 -26.08 -5.17
CA GLN A 893 7.15 -27.33 -4.69
C GLN A 893 6.44 -27.83 -3.43
N VAL A 894 6.41 -29.15 -3.22
CA VAL A 894 5.88 -29.78 -2.01
C VAL A 894 6.72 -30.99 -1.61
N GLY A 895 6.92 -31.22 -0.32
CA GLY A 895 7.65 -32.39 0.17
C GLY A 895 7.46 -32.65 1.67
N PRO A 896 8.02 -33.75 2.19
CA PRO A 896 8.02 -34.05 3.62
C PRO A 896 8.91 -33.11 4.45
N ASP A 897 9.92 -32.50 3.82
CA ASP A 897 10.85 -31.55 4.43
C ASP A 897 11.47 -30.63 3.36
N TYR A 898 12.29 -29.67 3.78
CA TYR A 898 12.92 -28.68 2.91
C TYR A 898 13.99 -29.23 1.97
N ASP A 899 14.56 -30.41 2.27
CA ASP A 899 15.60 -31.05 1.46
C ASP A 899 15.01 -31.99 0.40
N HIS A 900 13.77 -32.47 0.60
CA HIS A 900 13.08 -33.43 -0.26
C HIS A 900 11.82 -32.84 -0.91
N LEU A 901 11.95 -31.72 -1.63
CA LEU A 901 10.83 -31.08 -2.31
C LEU A 901 10.65 -31.57 -3.77
N VAL A 902 9.41 -31.90 -4.14
CA VAL A 902 9.01 -32.26 -5.51
C VAL A 902 8.34 -31.04 -6.18
N ALA A 903 8.79 -30.68 -7.37
CA ALA A 903 8.19 -29.60 -8.14
C ALA A 903 6.81 -29.99 -8.67
N TYR A 904 5.84 -29.08 -8.56
CA TYR A 904 4.52 -29.27 -9.16
C TYR A 904 4.52 -28.77 -10.60
N ALA A 905 4.13 -29.64 -11.54
CA ALA A 905 4.00 -29.26 -12.95
C ALA A 905 2.76 -28.38 -13.13
N GLN A 906 2.96 -27.08 -13.27
CA GLN A 906 1.87 -26.09 -13.36
C GLN A 906 1.13 -26.11 -14.71
N ARG A 907 1.76 -26.61 -15.79
CA ARG A 907 1.16 -26.73 -17.13
C ARG A 907 0.79 -28.17 -17.43
N THR A 908 -0.37 -28.38 -18.05
CA THR A 908 -0.85 -29.71 -18.40
C THR A 908 -1.18 -29.82 -19.89
N SER A 909 -2.15 -29.04 -20.38
CA SER A 909 -2.66 -29.15 -21.76
C SER A 909 -2.85 -27.80 -22.47
N GLU A 910 -2.37 -26.69 -21.90
CA GLU A 910 -2.53 -25.35 -22.48
C GLU A 910 -1.65 -25.14 -23.73
N ALA A 911 -2.22 -24.54 -24.77
CA ALA A 911 -1.53 -24.22 -26.02
C ALA A 911 -0.30 -23.30 -25.81
N TYR A 912 0.65 -23.37 -26.74
CA TYR A 912 1.87 -22.56 -26.67
C TYR A 912 1.54 -21.07 -26.75
N GLY A 913 2.04 -20.27 -25.79
CA GLY A 913 1.79 -18.82 -25.72
C GLY A 913 0.53 -18.39 -24.96
N GLU A 914 -0.31 -19.33 -24.53
CA GLU A 914 -1.44 -19.07 -23.65
C GLU A 914 -1.02 -19.03 -22.16
N PRO A 915 -1.61 -18.13 -21.35
CA PRO A 915 -1.39 -18.11 -19.92
C PRO A 915 -1.85 -19.44 -19.29
N THR A 916 -1.10 -19.91 -18.30
CA THR A 916 -1.49 -21.11 -17.54
C THR A 916 -2.80 -20.86 -16.81
N ALA A 917 -3.76 -21.78 -16.95
CA ALA A 917 -5.08 -21.61 -16.35
C ALA A 917 -5.01 -21.68 -14.82
N LEU A 918 -5.86 -20.90 -14.16
CA LEU A 918 -6.03 -20.99 -12.72
C LEU A 918 -6.75 -22.30 -12.34
N VAL A 919 -6.33 -22.89 -11.24
CA VAL A 919 -6.90 -24.11 -10.67
C VAL A 919 -7.69 -23.76 -9.41
N SER A 920 -8.97 -24.15 -9.37
CA SER A 920 -9.86 -24.05 -8.20
C SER A 920 -10.43 -25.42 -7.77
N ASN A 921 -9.65 -26.48 -8.00
CA ASN A 921 -10.03 -27.85 -7.69
C ASN A 921 -9.00 -28.51 -6.76
N GLU A 922 -9.15 -29.81 -6.53
CA GLU A 922 -8.17 -30.62 -5.83
C GLU A 922 -7.01 -30.98 -6.77
N ILE A 923 -5.77 -30.76 -6.31
CA ILE A 923 -4.55 -31.16 -7.00
C ILE A 923 -3.88 -32.30 -6.24
N GLU A 924 -3.48 -33.36 -6.96
CA GLU A 924 -2.74 -34.50 -6.42
C GLU A 924 -1.26 -34.33 -6.72
N ILE A 925 -0.41 -34.47 -5.70
CA ILE A 925 1.05 -34.47 -5.86
C ILE A 925 1.59 -35.73 -5.21
N SER A 926 2.32 -36.52 -5.99
CA SER A 926 3.03 -37.70 -5.51
C SER A 926 4.37 -37.28 -4.92
N LEU A 927 4.67 -37.79 -3.73
CA LEU A 927 5.90 -37.49 -2.99
C LEU A 927 6.81 -38.72 -2.96
N ASP A 928 8.11 -38.48 -2.84
CA ASP A 928 9.05 -39.53 -2.50
C ASP A 928 8.84 -39.94 -1.03
N ALA A 929 8.25 -41.11 -0.84
CA ALA A 929 7.85 -41.59 0.47
C ALA A 929 9.07 -41.80 1.38
N SER A 930 9.19 -40.98 2.42
CA SER A 930 10.26 -41.06 3.43
C SER A 930 9.69 -41.36 4.81
N TRP A 931 10.32 -42.28 5.54
CA TRP A 931 9.91 -42.64 6.90
C TRP A 931 10.46 -41.61 7.91
N THR A 932 9.56 -40.80 8.46
CA THR A 932 9.89 -39.78 9.47
C THR A 932 9.06 -39.98 10.73
N ARG A 933 9.44 -39.39 11.88
CA ARG A 933 8.63 -39.48 13.11
C ARG A 933 7.39 -38.56 13.07
N GLY A 934 7.52 -37.41 12.39
CA GLY A 934 6.49 -36.37 12.35
C GLY A 934 5.47 -36.55 11.22
N GLY A 935 5.88 -37.05 10.04
CA GLY A 935 5.03 -37.09 8.84
C GLY A 935 4.57 -35.69 8.39
N GLN A 936 5.33 -34.64 8.68
CA GLN A 936 4.98 -33.26 8.33
C GLN A 936 5.09 -33.05 6.81
N ILE A 937 4.44 -32.00 6.31
CA ILE A 937 4.47 -31.60 4.91
C ILE A 937 4.80 -30.13 4.81
N VAL A 938 5.70 -29.80 3.90
CA VAL A 938 6.10 -28.45 3.51
C VAL A 938 5.46 -28.13 2.16
N VAL A 939 4.72 -27.02 2.07
CA VAL A 939 4.23 -26.46 0.80
C VAL A 939 4.94 -25.14 0.57
N ARG A 940 5.66 -25.05 -0.55
CA ARG A 940 6.51 -23.91 -0.91
C ARG A 940 6.03 -23.20 -2.18
N GLN A 941 6.04 -21.87 -2.14
CA GLN A 941 5.84 -21.00 -3.29
C GLN A 941 7.01 -20.02 -3.46
N THR A 942 7.81 -20.22 -4.51
CA THR A 942 8.88 -19.31 -4.92
C THR A 942 8.53 -18.46 -6.14
N ASP A 943 7.51 -18.87 -6.89
CA ASP A 943 7.08 -18.17 -8.09
C ASP A 943 6.27 -16.92 -7.71
N PRO A 944 6.39 -15.81 -8.47
CA PRO A 944 5.64 -14.58 -8.23
C PRO A 944 4.17 -14.74 -8.67
N SER A 945 3.46 -15.71 -8.09
CA SER A 945 2.09 -16.08 -8.46
C SER A 945 1.22 -16.36 -7.23
N PRO A 946 -0.11 -16.18 -7.33
CA PRO A 946 -1.00 -16.35 -6.19
C PRO A 946 -1.14 -17.82 -5.80
N LEU A 947 -1.14 -18.09 -4.50
CA LEU A 947 -1.43 -19.40 -3.90
C LEU A 947 -2.44 -19.26 -2.76
N THR A 948 -3.52 -20.02 -2.88
CA THR A 948 -4.56 -20.17 -1.85
C THR A 948 -4.75 -21.66 -1.59
N VAL A 949 -4.48 -22.09 -0.37
CA VAL A 949 -4.70 -23.48 0.07
C VAL A 949 -5.92 -23.50 0.99
N LEU A 950 -6.99 -24.16 0.54
CA LEU A 950 -8.25 -24.29 1.28
C LEU A 950 -8.16 -25.39 2.34
N SER A 951 -7.54 -26.52 1.98
CA SER A 951 -7.33 -27.66 2.89
C SER A 951 -6.26 -28.61 2.34
N LEU A 952 -5.74 -29.48 3.20
CA LEU A 952 -4.69 -30.44 2.87
C LEU A 952 -5.09 -31.83 3.34
N THR A 953 -4.93 -32.84 2.49
CA THR A 953 -5.11 -34.25 2.84
C THR A 953 -3.85 -35.04 2.52
N THR A 954 -3.35 -35.81 3.48
CA THR A 954 -2.18 -36.68 3.32
C THR A 954 -2.59 -38.15 3.27
N GLU A 955 -1.95 -38.93 2.41
CA GLU A 955 -2.00 -40.39 2.45
C GLU A 955 -0.78 -40.91 3.22
N VAL A 956 -1.03 -41.41 4.43
CA VAL A 956 0.02 -41.77 5.39
C VAL A 956 -0.01 -43.26 5.73
N GLU A 957 1.17 -43.86 5.81
CA GLU A 957 1.42 -45.18 6.39
C GLU A 957 2.06 -45.04 7.77
N PHE A 958 1.58 -45.84 8.72
CA PHE A 958 2.14 -45.90 10.07
C PHE A 958 2.98 -47.18 10.19
N GLY A 959 4.24 -47.03 10.55
CA GLY A 959 5.20 -48.11 10.76
C GLY A 959 5.18 -48.60 12.21
N ALA A 960 5.61 -49.84 12.43
CA ALA A 960 5.88 -50.34 13.78
C ALA A 960 7.07 -49.59 14.39
N ALA A 961 7.02 -49.36 15.70
CA ALA A 961 8.02 -48.62 16.47
C ALA A 961 9.40 -49.30 16.49
#